data_AF-A0A966AWE9-F1
#
_entry.id   AF-A0A966AWE9-F1
#
_cell.length_a   1.000
_cell.length_b   1.000
_cell.length_c   1.000
_cell.angle_alpha   90.00
_cell.angle_beta   90.00
_cell.angle_gamma   90.00
#
_symmetry.space_group_name_H-M   'P 1'
#
loop_
_entity.id
_entity.type
_entity.pdbx_description
1 polymer ?
#
loop_
_entity_poly.entity_id
_entity_poly.type
_entity_poly.pdbx_seq_one_letter_code
_entity_poly.pdbx_strand_id
1 'polypeptide(L)'
;MVLRFRNDLAGRVRPDVVNYWENETFTLVRESELILKGPSPRPVRRLCRKLVQHFSSAGLIFAIAICVANFSGCTPASESTPTQERSLSSLETETPEPAALGARMILPSPRSKIRGTDKARISEETQPLFMGIQLLLPGDGEIIIRWEAGVDDHSTSENLRYQVFTAPKSGKQDFDAQPQFVTEPGVNFYRITDLKNGQVIHAVVRCVDESGKSDTNENEWAAVPNPVRYVNESVSASGTGLQPPSAFKTIDEAIGAAIGMPGVNIYVCEGNYAERFLLFDGMSIFGGFSDDFTTLPDPKKHKTRLLGEPNKDTIILPPGETLVAIDGFSFEGSGTARRAIMADDCVIRISNCEIRNFADKGIQIETDDDDGGEASGSILNCRVSENRGDGLRIEGFVDLSIRESHFLNNAQSGISAPALSTRSGGKTRLDLRRNQIAGNGDIGLNIRISSPKKVDSNDPPRVRIGLRGIDCHTNGDHGVSLDIRYSDDDFIDMRTRIESSSIRDNLRSGVHLDVDALGDYSIQGCEILSNRGEAGVFITGDSDRPLVRVIDSKLFLQSGNGIRLDGIGMLEVQRCSFGGNKAPAVSLKDNSLSKGLLTDCTILTGPFSENLTIHDSGLTAPMELGPVAIKVLSSEKVSNTERRITFEDSSSQQFPKAGYLLNPTQNSTTLSFVTESTSPLKLLLSGEGELSIGNTYYLSESESLFPSLDALPAWFGIGRLPNSDFLSHQLNSHSHQDLFRADQIIGLTPPLGELTPSSSQNWSFALSGSEAKPQVLAQLDGVPVEVSLQVVDELLNVTVNDSDSLSGFFEIIITIPEHQNFPKRQFRYTWNLTVKE
;
A
#
# COMPACT_ATOMS: atom_id res chain seq x y z
N MET A 1 13.27 -6.61 -47.59
CA MET A 1 12.57 -7.81 -47.06
C MET A 1 12.07 -8.59 -48.26
N VAL A 2 12.30 -9.91 -48.33
CA VAL A 2 11.79 -10.76 -49.42
C VAL A 2 10.70 -11.64 -48.83
N LEU A 3 9.45 -11.42 -49.26
CA LEU A 3 8.31 -12.26 -48.90
C LEU A 3 8.03 -13.21 -50.05
N ARG A 4 8.03 -14.52 -49.78
CA ARG A 4 7.67 -15.56 -50.75
C ARG A 4 6.30 -16.12 -50.40
N PHE A 5 5.38 -16.07 -51.35
CA PHE A 5 4.05 -16.68 -51.21
C PHE A 5 4.01 -18.00 -51.99
N ARG A 6 3.38 -19.04 -51.39
CA ARG A 6 3.01 -20.26 -52.12
C ARG A 6 1.68 -20.00 -52.82
N ASN A 7 1.68 -20.14 -54.14
CA ASN A 7 0.48 -20.11 -54.97
C ASN A 7 -0.34 -21.37 -54.75
N ASP A 8 -1.59 -21.24 -54.35
CA ASP A 8 -2.66 -22.12 -54.79
C ASP A 8 -3.96 -21.31 -54.96
N LEU A 9 -4.61 -21.55 -56.11
CA LEU A 9 -5.88 -21.01 -56.61
C LEU A 9 -5.88 -19.61 -57.25
N ALA A 10 -5.96 -19.67 -58.59
CA ALA A 10 -6.11 -18.57 -59.52
C ALA A 10 -7.47 -17.85 -59.39
N GLY A 11 -7.46 -16.51 -59.42
CA GLY A 11 -8.65 -15.68 -59.55
C GLY A 11 -8.35 -14.17 -59.53
N ARG A 12 -8.69 -13.48 -60.61
CA ARG A 12 -8.47 -12.05 -60.93
C ARG A 12 -8.65 -11.06 -59.76
N VAL A 13 -7.64 -10.21 -59.53
CA VAL A 13 -7.75 -8.98 -58.72
C VAL A 13 -8.21 -7.81 -59.62
N ARG A 14 -9.25 -7.06 -59.19
CA ARG A 14 -9.67 -5.79 -59.80
C ARG A 14 -8.83 -4.61 -59.26
N PRO A 15 -8.56 -3.56 -60.04
CA PRO A 15 -7.58 -2.53 -59.70
C PRO A 15 -8.19 -1.36 -58.92
N ASP A 16 -8.72 -1.60 -57.72
CA ASP A 16 -9.31 -0.51 -56.90
C ASP A 16 -8.68 -0.36 -55.50
N VAL A 17 -7.51 -0.96 -55.26
CA VAL A 17 -6.75 -0.77 -54.00
C VAL A 17 -5.33 -0.30 -54.31
N VAL A 18 -5.21 0.90 -54.86
CA VAL A 18 -3.95 1.69 -54.80
C VAL A 18 -4.34 3.16 -54.69
N ASN A 19 -4.43 3.66 -53.45
CA ASN A 19 -4.27 5.07 -53.11
C ASN A 19 -4.10 5.19 -51.60
N TYR A 20 -2.92 4.81 -51.09
CA TYR A 20 -2.47 5.18 -49.74
C TYR A 20 -0.94 5.07 -49.59
N TRP A 21 -0.15 5.35 -50.63
CA TRP A 21 1.32 5.32 -50.54
C TRP A 21 1.91 6.29 -51.58
N GLU A 22 1.94 7.59 -51.30
CA GLU A 22 2.38 8.58 -52.29
C GLU A 22 3.91 8.68 -52.49
N ASN A 23 4.75 7.84 -51.86
CA ASN A 23 6.21 7.98 -52.02
C ASN A 23 7.04 6.67 -52.02
N GLU A 24 6.45 5.50 -52.33
CA GLU A 24 7.22 4.25 -52.41
C GLU A 24 7.09 3.56 -53.79
N THR A 25 8.23 3.28 -54.43
CA THR A 25 8.30 2.55 -55.71
C THR A 25 8.36 1.04 -55.48
N PHE A 26 7.38 0.31 -56.00
CA PHE A 26 7.41 -1.16 -56.05
C PHE A 26 8.00 -1.64 -57.38
N THR A 27 8.92 -2.60 -57.33
CA THR A 27 9.42 -3.27 -58.54
C THR A 27 9.01 -4.74 -58.51
N LEU A 28 8.19 -5.14 -59.48
CA LEU A 28 7.83 -6.54 -59.71
C LEU A 28 9.03 -7.22 -60.42
N VAL A 29 9.68 -8.17 -59.76
CA VAL A 29 10.85 -8.85 -60.34
C VAL A 29 10.45 -10.15 -61.05
N ARG A 30 9.40 -10.85 -60.57
CA ARG A 30 8.70 -12.00 -61.20
C ARG A 30 7.27 -12.14 -60.63
N GLU A 31 6.41 -12.95 -61.27
CA GLU A 31 4.97 -13.14 -60.92
C GLU A 31 4.66 -13.53 -59.46
N SER A 32 5.66 -13.85 -58.64
CA SER A 32 5.48 -14.26 -57.24
C SER A 32 6.48 -13.65 -56.24
N GLU A 33 7.22 -12.61 -56.62
CA GLU A 33 8.16 -11.92 -55.71
C GLU A 33 8.00 -10.39 -55.77
N LEU A 34 7.61 -9.80 -54.63
CA LEU A 34 7.55 -8.35 -54.43
C LEU A 34 8.73 -7.91 -53.54
N ILE A 35 9.53 -6.94 -54.00
CA ILE A 35 10.65 -6.38 -53.24
C ILE A 35 10.33 -4.93 -52.87
N LEU A 36 10.21 -4.65 -51.58
CA LEU A 36 10.16 -3.30 -51.02
C LEU A 36 11.58 -2.71 -50.92
N LYS A 37 11.80 -1.56 -51.57
CA LYS A 37 13.01 -0.73 -51.42
C LYS A 37 12.60 0.72 -51.11
N GLY A 38 12.88 1.15 -49.87
CA GLY A 38 12.66 2.53 -49.41
C GLY A 38 13.00 2.71 -47.92
N PRO A 39 13.28 3.93 -47.43
CA PRO A 39 13.57 4.21 -46.03
C PRO A 39 12.26 4.31 -45.24
N SER A 40 11.71 3.18 -44.82
CA SER A 40 10.52 3.15 -43.96
C SER A 40 10.88 3.41 -42.48
N PRO A 41 10.08 4.20 -41.73
CA PRO A 41 10.31 4.46 -40.32
C PRO A 41 10.15 3.18 -39.47
N ARG A 42 10.97 3.07 -38.42
CA ARG A 42 11.12 1.90 -37.53
C ARG A 42 9.81 1.29 -36.95
N PRO A 43 8.70 2.03 -36.71
CA PRO A 43 7.48 1.44 -36.14
C PRO A 43 6.83 0.38 -37.04
N VAL A 44 6.85 0.58 -38.36
CA VAL A 44 6.20 -0.33 -39.32
C VAL A 44 6.90 -1.69 -39.39
N ARG A 45 8.22 -1.71 -39.20
CA ARG A 45 8.98 -2.97 -39.12
C ARG A 45 8.74 -3.76 -37.82
N ARG A 46 8.41 -3.08 -36.71
CA ARG A 46 8.11 -3.69 -35.41
C ARG A 46 6.74 -4.38 -35.41
N LEU A 47 5.72 -3.73 -35.97
CA LEU A 47 4.36 -4.30 -36.08
C LEU A 47 4.33 -5.58 -36.93
N CYS A 48 5.04 -5.58 -38.08
CA CYS A 48 5.10 -6.75 -38.96
C CYS A 48 5.88 -7.93 -38.36
N ARG A 49 6.81 -7.72 -37.43
CA ARG A 49 7.56 -8.81 -36.77
C ARG A 49 6.74 -9.52 -35.71
N LYS A 50 6.03 -8.79 -34.84
CA LYS A 50 5.18 -9.38 -33.78
C LYS A 50 3.99 -10.15 -34.37
N LEU A 51 3.39 -9.67 -35.47
CA LEU A 51 2.32 -10.39 -36.19
C LEU A 51 2.78 -11.75 -36.78
N VAL A 52 4.06 -11.92 -37.11
CA VAL A 52 4.58 -13.20 -37.64
C VAL A 52 4.93 -14.18 -36.51
N GLN A 53 5.30 -13.70 -35.32
CA GLN A 53 5.66 -14.55 -34.18
C GLN A 53 4.46 -15.06 -33.38
N HIS A 54 3.32 -14.35 -33.39
CA HIS A 54 2.13 -14.79 -32.64
C HIS A 54 1.22 -15.80 -33.36
N PHE A 55 1.46 -16.10 -34.64
CA PHE A 55 0.61 -17.04 -35.41
C PHE A 55 1.28 -18.37 -35.78
N SER A 56 2.40 -18.73 -35.14
CA SER A 56 3.02 -20.06 -35.30
C SER A 56 2.59 -21.05 -34.21
N SER A 57 1.28 -21.31 -34.07
CA SER A 57 0.75 -22.54 -33.46
C SER A 57 -0.69 -22.78 -33.92
N ALA A 58 -0.84 -23.67 -34.91
CA ALA A 58 -2.06 -24.38 -35.32
C ALA A 58 -3.37 -23.60 -35.58
N GLY A 59 -3.74 -23.47 -36.86
CA GLY A 59 -5.15 -23.43 -37.31
C GLY A 59 -5.65 -22.10 -37.90
N LEU A 60 -5.32 -21.84 -39.17
CA LEU A 60 -5.77 -20.67 -39.95
C LEU A 60 -7.13 -20.93 -40.60
N ILE A 61 -8.19 -20.17 -40.28
CA ILE A 61 -9.16 -19.56 -41.24
C ILE A 61 -9.78 -18.31 -40.59
N PHE A 62 -9.52 -17.12 -41.13
CA PHE A 62 -10.40 -15.97 -40.95
C PHE A 62 -10.53 -15.22 -42.28
N ALA A 63 -11.75 -15.17 -42.81
CA ALA A 63 -12.14 -14.28 -43.90
C ALA A 63 -12.88 -13.10 -43.27
N ILE A 64 -12.34 -11.89 -43.42
CA ILE A 64 -13.05 -10.65 -43.06
C ILE A 64 -13.88 -10.24 -44.28
N ALA A 65 -15.20 -10.23 -44.13
CA ALA A 65 -16.11 -9.57 -45.05
C ALA A 65 -16.90 -8.51 -44.26
N ILE A 66 -16.67 -7.24 -44.58
CA ILE A 66 -17.52 -6.12 -44.19
C ILE A 66 -18.19 -5.62 -45.47
N CYS A 67 -19.52 -5.67 -45.51
CA CYS A 67 -20.34 -4.89 -46.42
C CYS A 67 -21.55 -4.33 -45.67
N VAL A 68 -21.75 -3.03 -45.83
CA VAL A 68 -22.92 -2.23 -45.41
C VAL A 68 -23.93 -2.19 -46.57
N ALA A 69 -25.23 -2.35 -46.28
CA ALA A 69 -26.35 -1.46 -46.69
C ALA A 69 -27.75 -2.16 -46.75
N ASN A 70 -28.71 -1.56 -46.03
CA ASN A 70 -30.16 -1.31 -46.30
C ASN A 70 -31.06 -2.37 -46.98
N PHE A 71 -32.20 -2.70 -46.34
CA PHE A 71 -33.60 -2.41 -46.79
C PHE A 71 -34.66 -3.11 -45.88
N SER A 72 -35.64 -2.33 -45.42
CA SER A 72 -37.10 -2.62 -45.27
C SER A 72 -37.67 -3.76 -44.38
N GLY A 73 -38.46 -3.33 -43.38
CA GLY A 73 -39.89 -3.65 -43.24
C GLY A 73 -40.31 -5.02 -42.68
N CYS A 74 -40.90 -5.02 -41.48
CA CYS A 74 -42.22 -5.62 -41.15
C CYS A 74 -42.48 -5.66 -39.63
N THR A 75 -43.37 -4.78 -39.15
CA THR A 75 -44.32 -4.99 -38.04
C THR A 75 -45.55 -5.77 -38.59
N PRO A 76 -46.43 -6.44 -37.81
CA PRO A 76 -47.04 -5.87 -36.59
C PRO A 76 -47.57 -6.81 -35.46
N ALA A 77 -48.04 -6.13 -34.40
CA ALA A 77 -49.12 -6.45 -33.44
C ALA A 77 -48.86 -7.56 -32.39
N SER A 78 -49.24 -7.41 -31.11
CA SER A 78 -50.48 -6.89 -30.51
C SER A 78 -50.23 -6.44 -29.06
N GLU A 79 -50.65 -5.23 -28.65
CA GLU A 79 -51.86 -4.92 -27.83
C GLU A 79 -51.98 -5.64 -26.47
N SER A 80 -51.84 -4.89 -25.36
CA SER A 80 -52.97 -4.48 -24.50
C SER A 80 -52.51 -3.81 -23.18
N THR A 81 -52.91 -2.55 -23.01
CA THR A 81 -53.12 -1.82 -21.74
C THR A 81 -54.56 -2.12 -21.22
N PRO A 82 -55.10 -1.47 -20.16
CA PRO A 82 -54.55 -0.98 -18.88
C PRO A 82 -55.48 -1.33 -17.68
N THR A 83 -55.05 -1.10 -16.42
CA THR A 83 -55.97 -0.67 -15.33
C THR A 83 -55.13 -0.13 -14.14
N GLN A 84 -55.08 1.18 -13.89
CA GLN A 84 -56.01 2.09 -13.19
C GLN A 84 -55.90 2.08 -11.65
N GLU A 85 -55.39 3.21 -11.15
CA GLU A 85 -55.74 3.98 -9.94
C GLU A 85 -56.23 3.29 -8.66
N ARG A 86 -55.60 3.67 -7.54
CA ARG A 86 -56.35 4.33 -6.45
C ARG A 86 -55.45 5.21 -5.58
N SER A 87 -55.89 6.45 -5.43
CA SER A 87 -55.42 7.49 -4.53
C SER A 87 -56.16 7.46 -3.18
N LEU A 88 -55.73 8.38 -2.30
CA LEU A 88 -56.30 8.89 -1.03
C LEU A 88 -55.51 8.45 0.20
N SER A 89 -55.17 9.31 1.17
CA SER A 89 -55.15 10.76 1.34
C SER A 89 -54.71 11.02 2.78
N SER A 90 -53.89 12.05 2.99
CA SER A 90 -53.82 12.98 4.14
C SER A 90 -54.18 12.49 5.56
N LEU A 91 -53.29 12.75 6.52
CA LEU A 91 -53.68 13.51 7.71
C LEU A 91 -52.47 14.29 8.28
N GLU A 92 -52.74 15.53 8.61
CA GLU A 92 -51.85 16.61 9.06
C GLU A 92 -51.68 16.64 10.60
N THR A 93 -50.63 17.36 11.03
CA THR A 93 -50.48 18.14 12.29
C THR A 93 -50.23 17.33 13.59
N GLU A 94 -49.38 17.73 14.56
CA GLU A 94 -49.00 19.05 15.10
C GLU A 94 -47.58 19.02 15.72
N THR A 95 -46.92 20.19 15.77
CA THR A 95 -45.83 20.52 16.72
C THR A 95 -46.42 21.09 18.01
N PRO A 96 -45.72 21.01 19.16
CA PRO A 96 -45.21 22.26 19.73
C PRO A 96 -43.91 22.15 20.57
N GLU A 97 -43.09 23.20 20.50
CA GLU A 97 -42.16 23.70 21.54
C GLU A 97 -42.78 25.00 22.12
N PRO A 98 -42.24 25.71 23.15
CA PRO A 98 -41.19 25.40 24.14
C PRO A 98 -41.57 25.84 25.59
N ALA A 99 -40.70 25.60 26.60
CA ALA A 99 -40.71 26.36 27.85
C ALA A 99 -39.31 26.47 28.49
N ALA A 100 -38.88 27.71 28.74
CA ALA A 100 -37.65 28.11 29.41
C ALA A 100 -37.92 28.65 30.82
N LEU A 101 -37.01 28.39 31.78
CA LEU A 101 -36.77 29.07 33.08
C LEU A 101 -35.62 28.28 33.77
N GLY A 102 -34.51 28.78 34.30
CA GLY A 102 -33.99 30.12 34.56
C GLY A 102 -32.93 30.01 35.69
N ALA A 103 -31.72 30.53 35.44
CA ALA A 103 -30.69 30.98 36.39
C ALA A 103 -30.05 30.03 37.43
N ARG A 104 -28.73 29.78 37.30
CA ARG A 104 -27.71 30.47 38.14
C ARG A 104 -26.27 30.12 37.73
N MET A 105 -25.54 31.18 37.42
CA MET A 105 -24.10 31.28 37.28
C MET A 105 -23.43 31.16 38.66
N ILE A 106 -22.50 30.22 38.84
CA ILE A 106 -21.53 30.21 39.94
C ILE A 106 -20.13 30.00 39.35
N LEU A 107 -19.35 31.07 39.34
CA LEU A 107 -17.90 31.07 39.18
C LEU A 107 -17.25 30.55 40.48
N PRO A 108 -16.15 29.79 40.38
CA PRO A 108 -15.04 29.93 41.31
C PRO A 108 -13.90 30.68 40.62
N SER A 109 -13.61 31.87 41.15
CA SER A 109 -12.45 32.68 40.81
C SER A 109 -11.20 32.25 41.63
N PRO A 110 -10.01 32.74 41.27
CA PRO A 110 -8.72 32.04 41.40
C PRO A 110 -7.96 32.36 42.68
N ARG A 111 -7.11 31.41 43.13
CA ARG A 111 -5.73 31.60 43.66
C ARG A 111 -5.24 30.34 44.38
N SER A 112 -4.24 29.69 43.82
CA SER A 112 -3.07 29.27 44.60
C SER A 112 -1.82 29.69 43.82
N LYS A 113 -1.07 30.60 44.42
CA LYS A 113 0.25 31.01 43.93
C LYS A 113 1.23 29.90 44.31
N ILE A 114 1.81 29.24 43.33
CA ILE A 114 3.18 28.74 43.45
C ILE A 114 4.00 29.53 42.46
N ARG A 115 4.93 30.32 43.00
CA ARG A 115 5.85 31.19 42.29
C ARG A 115 7.20 30.47 42.33
N GLY A 116 7.73 30.06 41.18
CA GLY A 116 9.06 29.44 41.13
C GLY A 116 9.40 28.76 39.81
N THR A 117 9.62 29.57 38.77
CA THR A 117 10.49 29.29 37.61
C THR A 117 10.19 28.09 36.69
N ASP A 118 9.04 28.10 36.02
CA ASP A 118 8.88 27.44 34.71
C ASP A 118 8.85 28.51 33.60
N LYS A 119 10.02 29.06 33.28
CA LYS A 119 10.19 29.82 32.04
C LYS A 119 11.35 29.22 31.25
N ALA A 120 10.99 28.79 30.04
CA ALA A 120 11.82 28.23 28.97
C ALA A 120 12.06 26.71 28.99
N ARG A 121 10.98 25.92 28.92
CA ARG A 121 10.96 24.87 27.88
C ARG A 121 10.41 25.57 26.64
N ILE A 122 11.29 25.91 25.70
CA ILE A 122 10.85 26.29 24.36
C ILE A 122 10.10 25.07 23.85
N SER A 123 8.79 25.17 23.61
CA SER A 123 8.11 24.17 22.81
C SER A 123 8.78 24.25 21.44
N GLU A 124 9.54 23.23 21.07
CA GLU A 124 9.93 23.09 19.67
C GLU A 124 8.64 22.87 18.89
N GLU A 125 8.10 23.95 18.30
CA GLU A 125 6.99 23.88 17.34
C GLU A 125 7.37 22.86 16.26
N THR A 126 6.53 21.87 16.01
CA THR A 126 6.79 20.85 14.99
C THR A 126 6.49 21.43 13.59
N GLN A 127 6.89 20.71 12.54
CA GLN A 127 6.51 21.10 11.16
C GLN A 127 5.12 20.52 10.85
N PRO A 128 4.34 21.14 9.94
CA PRO A 128 3.07 20.58 9.51
C PRO A 128 3.20 19.15 8.97
N LEU A 129 2.20 18.33 9.25
CA LEU A 129 1.99 17.03 8.63
C LEU A 129 1.07 17.17 7.41
N PHE A 130 1.58 16.82 6.24
CA PHE A 130 0.89 17.02 4.97
C PHE A 130 1.10 15.86 4.01
N MET A 131 0.00 15.43 3.37
CA MET A 131 -0.01 14.29 2.45
C MET A 131 0.37 14.66 1.01
N GLY A 132 0.35 15.95 0.67
CA GLY A 132 0.63 16.41 -0.68
C GLY A 132 -0.58 16.34 -1.61
N ILE A 133 -0.29 16.22 -2.90
CA ILE A 133 -1.27 16.24 -3.98
C ILE A 133 -2.22 15.04 -3.85
N GLN A 134 -3.52 15.30 -4.06
CA GLN A 134 -4.58 14.29 -4.14
C GLN A 134 -5.29 14.29 -5.50
N LEU A 135 -5.17 15.38 -6.26
CA LEU A 135 -5.64 15.48 -7.63
C LEU A 135 -4.69 16.37 -8.42
N LEU A 136 -4.26 15.88 -9.59
CA LEU A 136 -3.50 16.65 -10.58
C LEU A 136 -4.18 16.48 -11.94
N LEU A 137 -5.04 17.45 -12.26
CA LEU A 137 -5.93 17.44 -13.43
C LEU A 137 -5.42 18.39 -14.52
N PRO A 138 -4.83 17.88 -15.61
CA PRO A 138 -4.38 18.68 -16.74
C PRO A 138 -5.51 18.97 -17.73
N GLY A 139 -5.65 20.25 -18.10
CA GLY A 139 -6.53 20.73 -19.17
C GLY A 139 -5.75 21.26 -20.38
N ASP A 140 -6.42 22.05 -21.21
CA ASP A 140 -5.82 22.70 -22.38
C ASP A 140 -5.03 23.94 -21.93
N GLY A 141 -3.70 23.83 -21.91
CA GLY A 141 -2.80 24.88 -21.46
C GLY A 141 -2.86 25.17 -19.96
N GLU A 142 -3.41 24.26 -19.16
CA GLU A 142 -3.56 24.44 -17.72
C GLU A 142 -3.41 23.13 -16.92
N ILE A 143 -3.17 23.27 -15.61
CA ILE A 143 -3.23 22.19 -14.63
C ILE A 143 -3.90 22.70 -13.37
N ILE A 144 -4.84 21.91 -12.85
CA ILE A 144 -5.44 22.10 -11.54
C ILE A 144 -4.83 21.10 -10.56
N ILE A 145 -4.35 21.61 -9.43
CA ILE A 145 -3.74 20.83 -8.35
C ILE A 145 -4.64 20.98 -7.13
N ARG A 146 -5.04 19.87 -6.49
CA ARG A 146 -5.81 19.88 -5.23
C ARG A 146 -5.18 18.92 -4.23
N TRP A 147 -5.29 19.28 -2.95
CA TRP A 147 -4.83 18.51 -1.80
C TRP A 147 -5.85 18.61 -0.65
N GLU A 148 -5.68 17.78 0.37
CA GLU A 148 -6.38 17.95 1.65
C GLU A 148 -5.56 18.83 2.58
N ALA A 149 -6.21 19.50 3.54
CA ALA A 149 -5.49 20.38 4.45
C ALA A 149 -4.43 19.62 5.26
N GLY A 150 -3.29 20.27 5.51
CA GLY A 150 -2.29 19.79 6.47
C GLY A 150 -2.84 19.81 7.90
N VAL A 151 -2.15 19.09 8.78
CA VAL A 151 -2.41 19.09 10.22
C VAL A 151 -1.17 19.63 10.91
N ASP A 152 -1.35 20.56 11.84
CA ASP A 152 -0.27 21.23 12.57
C ASP A 152 -0.65 21.35 14.04
N ASP A 153 0.33 21.38 14.94
CA ASP A 153 0.11 21.45 16.38
C ASP A 153 -0.15 22.90 16.87
N HIS A 154 0.22 23.89 16.06
CA HIS A 154 0.10 25.31 16.36
C HIS A 154 -0.93 26.02 15.47
N SER A 155 -0.89 25.76 14.16
CA SER A 155 -1.67 26.46 13.15
C SER A 155 -2.95 25.69 12.81
N THR A 156 -4.10 26.38 12.77
CA THR A 156 -5.33 25.75 12.29
C THR A 156 -5.27 25.55 10.78
N SER A 157 -6.06 24.62 10.24
CA SER A 157 -6.08 24.32 8.80
C SER A 157 -6.43 25.53 7.93
N GLU A 158 -7.23 26.47 8.45
CA GLU A 158 -7.58 27.73 7.78
C GLU A 158 -6.42 28.72 7.70
N ASN A 159 -5.41 28.57 8.55
CA ASN A 159 -4.24 29.44 8.59
C ASN A 159 -3.02 28.87 7.83
N LEU A 160 -3.05 27.58 7.48
CA LEU A 160 -1.99 26.94 6.70
C LEU A 160 -1.92 27.49 5.28
N ARG A 161 -0.68 27.72 4.82
CA ARG A 161 -0.38 28.09 3.43
C ARG A 161 0.29 26.94 2.71
N TYR A 162 0.22 26.96 1.38
CA TYR A 162 0.82 25.91 0.56
C TYR A 162 1.72 26.50 -0.52
N GLN A 163 2.90 25.90 -0.67
CA GLN A 163 3.92 26.22 -1.65
C GLN A 163 3.89 25.19 -2.76
N VAL A 164 3.77 25.64 -4.01
CA VAL A 164 3.73 24.77 -5.20
C VAL A 164 5.06 24.85 -5.92
N PHE A 165 5.73 23.70 -6.05
CA PHE A 165 6.98 23.53 -6.77
C PHE A 165 6.76 22.72 -8.03
N THR A 166 7.29 23.19 -9.17
CA THR A 166 7.18 22.48 -10.45
C THR A 166 8.52 22.29 -11.14
N ALA A 167 8.67 21.20 -11.88
CA ALA A 167 9.86 20.93 -12.69
C ALA A 167 9.50 20.21 -14.01
N PRO A 168 10.29 20.40 -15.08
CA PRO A 168 10.11 19.68 -16.35
C PRO A 168 10.70 18.26 -16.33
N LYS A 169 11.36 17.87 -15.23
CA LYS A 169 11.97 16.54 -15.03
C LYS A 169 11.69 16.07 -13.61
N SER A 170 11.40 14.77 -13.46
CA SER A 170 11.15 14.15 -12.15
C SER A 170 12.32 14.35 -11.18
N GLY A 171 11.99 14.69 -9.93
CA GLY A 171 12.93 14.88 -8.82
C GLY A 171 13.86 16.08 -8.99
N LYS A 172 13.47 17.10 -9.78
CA LYS A 172 14.25 18.31 -10.04
C LYS A 172 13.61 19.60 -9.52
N GLN A 173 12.65 19.49 -8.61
CA GLN A 173 12.13 20.63 -7.87
C GLN A 173 13.24 21.19 -6.97
N ASP A 174 13.42 22.51 -7.00
CA ASP A 174 14.35 23.22 -6.12
C ASP A 174 13.56 23.74 -4.92
N PHE A 175 13.68 23.04 -3.80
CA PHE A 175 12.97 23.39 -2.56
C PHE A 175 13.66 24.48 -1.75
N ASP A 176 14.89 24.85 -2.12
CA ASP A 176 15.65 25.94 -1.49
C ASP A 176 15.44 27.28 -2.21
N ALA A 177 14.91 27.24 -3.44
CA ALA A 177 14.48 28.41 -4.19
C ALA A 177 13.10 28.94 -3.75
N GLN A 178 12.74 30.13 -4.23
CA GLN A 178 11.38 30.64 -4.07
C GLN A 178 10.38 29.70 -4.78
N PRO A 179 9.28 29.30 -4.11
CA PRO A 179 8.25 28.49 -4.74
C PRO A 179 7.64 29.24 -5.91
N GLN A 180 7.22 28.50 -6.94
CA GLN A 180 6.58 29.09 -8.12
C GLN A 180 5.27 29.78 -7.73
N PHE A 181 4.55 29.20 -6.77
CA PHE A 181 3.30 29.77 -6.25
C PHE A 181 3.15 29.53 -4.75
N VAL A 182 2.49 30.46 -4.07
CA VAL A 182 2.09 30.36 -2.67
C VAL A 182 0.61 30.71 -2.58
N THR A 183 -0.16 29.89 -1.88
CA THR A 183 -1.59 30.13 -1.71
C THR A 183 -1.89 31.15 -0.61
N GLU A 184 -3.12 31.70 -0.64
CA GLU A 184 -3.70 32.29 0.56
C GLU A 184 -3.98 31.21 1.64
N PRO A 185 -4.11 31.59 2.93
CA PRO A 185 -4.37 30.66 4.00
C PRO A 185 -5.65 29.86 3.78
N GLY A 186 -5.63 28.57 4.11
CA GLY A 186 -6.78 27.67 4.03
C GLY A 186 -7.18 27.25 2.61
N VAL A 187 -6.54 27.78 1.57
CA VAL A 187 -6.81 27.40 0.18
C VAL A 187 -6.15 26.04 -0.12
N ASN A 188 -6.95 25.06 -0.54
CA ASN A 188 -6.53 23.67 -0.74
C ASN A 188 -6.38 23.26 -2.23
N PHE A 189 -6.36 24.24 -3.13
CA PHE A 189 -6.12 24.00 -4.56
C PHE A 189 -5.42 25.19 -5.22
N TYR A 190 -4.79 24.92 -6.36
CA TYR A 190 -4.20 25.95 -7.21
C TYR A 190 -4.38 25.60 -8.70
N ARG A 191 -4.59 26.63 -9.53
CA ARG A 191 -4.69 26.48 -10.99
C ARG A 191 -3.51 27.19 -11.64
N ILE A 192 -2.72 26.45 -12.41
CA ILE A 192 -1.62 26.97 -13.22
C ILE A 192 -2.12 27.08 -14.66
N THR A 193 -2.04 28.28 -15.25
CA THR A 193 -2.45 28.57 -16.63
C THR A 193 -1.23 28.86 -17.51
N ASP A 194 -1.48 29.12 -18.80
CA ASP A 194 -0.47 29.52 -19.78
C ASP A 194 0.66 28.49 -19.97
N LEU A 195 0.32 27.22 -19.76
CA LEU A 195 1.22 26.09 -19.94
C LEU A 195 1.24 25.66 -21.41
N LYS A 196 2.38 25.14 -21.85
CA LYS A 196 2.52 24.57 -23.19
C LYS A 196 2.00 23.14 -23.20
N ASN A 197 1.07 22.85 -24.11
CA ASN A 197 0.60 21.49 -24.31
C ASN A 197 1.70 20.54 -24.79
N GLY A 198 1.59 19.25 -24.41
CA GLY A 198 2.55 18.20 -24.73
C GLY A 198 3.85 18.25 -23.91
N GLN A 199 3.96 19.13 -22.93
CA GLN A 199 5.10 19.19 -22.02
C GLN A 199 4.74 18.62 -20.65
N VAL A 200 5.49 17.62 -20.18
CA VAL A 200 5.31 17.06 -18.84
C VAL A 200 5.70 18.08 -17.77
N ILE A 201 4.89 18.11 -16.71
CA ILE A 201 5.11 18.92 -15.52
C ILE A 201 5.06 17.99 -14.32
N HIS A 202 6.09 18.06 -13.49
CA HIS A 202 6.21 17.35 -12.23
C HIS A 202 5.97 18.33 -11.08
N ALA A 203 4.86 18.15 -10.35
CA ALA A 203 4.45 19.04 -9.28
C ALA A 203 4.63 18.39 -7.91
N VAL A 204 5.09 19.18 -6.93
CA VAL A 204 5.11 18.87 -5.50
C VAL A 204 4.49 20.05 -4.76
N VAL A 205 3.72 19.77 -3.71
CA VAL A 205 3.16 20.80 -2.83
C VAL A 205 3.73 20.58 -1.43
N ARG A 206 4.10 21.67 -0.75
CA ARG A 206 4.48 21.68 0.66
C ARG A 206 3.57 22.61 1.45
N CYS A 207 3.25 22.23 2.67
CA CYS A 207 2.48 22.97 3.65
C CYS A 207 3.43 23.78 4.54
N VAL A 208 3.02 25.00 4.84
CA VAL A 208 3.75 25.95 5.70
C VAL A 208 2.81 26.49 6.76
N ASP A 209 3.28 26.45 7.99
CA ASP A 209 2.56 26.95 9.17
C ASP A 209 2.60 28.51 9.27
N GLU A 210 1.97 29.07 10.29
CA GLU A 210 2.01 30.53 10.54
C GLU A 210 3.38 31.05 11.00
N SER A 211 4.25 30.16 11.49
CA SER A 211 5.61 30.48 11.95
C SER A 211 6.65 30.48 10.82
N GLY A 212 6.28 29.98 9.64
CA GLY A 212 7.13 29.84 8.46
C GLY A 212 7.85 28.49 8.33
N LYS A 213 7.52 27.51 9.17
CA LYS A 213 8.03 26.14 9.08
C LYS A 213 7.29 25.39 7.98
N SER A 214 8.07 24.87 7.03
CA SER A 214 7.58 24.02 5.95
C SER A 214 7.72 22.55 6.34
N ASP A 215 6.77 21.73 5.88
CA ASP A 215 6.96 20.29 5.83
C ASP A 215 8.10 19.89 4.86
N THR A 216 8.44 18.60 4.87
CA THR A 216 9.44 18.00 3.96
C THR A 216 8.81 17.12 2.87
N ASN A 217 7.61 17.43 2.41
CA ASN A 217 6.89 16.61 1.44
C ASN A 217 7.62 16.60 0.09
N GLU A 218 7.65 15.41 -0.50
CA GLU A 218 8.25 15.10 -1.81
C GLU A 218 7.28 14.29 -2.66
N ASN A 219 5.99 14.29 -2.33
CA ASN A 219 4.97 13.57 -3.08
C ASN A 219 4.76 14.23 -4.46
N GLU A 220 5.55 13.77 -5.43
CA GLU A 220 5.56 14.27 -6.81
C GLU A 220 4.49 13.58 -7.65
N TRP A 221 3.71 14.38 -8.38
CA TRP A 221 2.78 13.89 -9.40
C TRP A 221 3.15 14.50 -10.75
N ALA A 222 3.09 13.71 -11.82
CA ALA A 222 3.36 14.15 -13.18
C ALA A 222 2.05 14.34 -13.97
N ALA A 223 1.96 15.35 -14.82
CA ALA A 223 0.84 15.56 -15.73
C ALA A 223 1.29 16.25 -17.02
N VAL A 224 0.50 16.11 -18.10
CA VAL A 224 0.75 16.76 -19.39
C VAL A 224 -0.49 17.58 -19.78
N PRO A 225 -0.40 18.92 -19.82
CA PRO A 225 -1.45 19.76 -20.41
C PRO A 225 -1.65 19.37 -21.86
N ASN A 226 -2.90 19.20 -22.29
CA ASN A 226 -3.29 18.81 -23.65
C ASN A 226 -4.73 19.25 -23.91
N PRO A 227 -5.16 19.34 -25.19
CA PRO A 227 -6.57 19.58 -25.50
C PRO A 227 -7.47 18.53 -24.82
N VAL A 228 -8.63 18.99 -24.36
CA VAL A 228 -9.59 18.14 -23.64
C VAL A 228 -10.64 17.53 -24.59
N ARG A 229 -11.06 16.30 -24.29
CA ARG A 229 -12.27 15.67 -24.84
C ARG A 229 -13.20 15.23 -23.72
N TYR A 230 -14.50 15.46 -23.88
CA TYR A 230 -15.52 15.11 -22.90
C TYR A 230 -16.27 13.83 -23.32
N VAL A 231 -16.48 12.93 -22.37
CA VAL A 231 -17.21 11.66 -22.55
C VAL A 231 -18.32 11.54 -21.51
N ASN A 232 -19.55 11.30 -21.95
CA ASN A 232 -20.71 11.10 -21.08
C ASN A 232 -21.63 10.02 -21.68
N GLU A 233 -21.71 8.86 -21.02
CA GLU A 233 -22.51 7.72 -21.48
C GLU A 233 -24.01 8.05 -21.62
N SER A 234 -24.51 8.94 -20.76
CA SER A 234 -25.94 9.28 -20.67
C SER A 234 -26.47 10.07 -21.87
N VAL A 235 -25.60 10.64 -22.71
CA VAL A 235 -26.05 11.37 -23.89
C VAL A 235 -26.75 10.45 -24.89
N SER A 236 -27.79 10.94 -25.54
CA SER A 236 -28.58 10.12 -26.48
C SER A 236 -27.81 9.72 -27.73
N ALA A 237 -26.88 10.56 -28.17
CA ALA A 237 -26.02 10.33 -29.33
C ALA A 237 -24.68 11.05 -29.15
N SER A 238 -23.62 10.47 -29.71
CA SER A 238 -22.26 10.98 -29.62
C SER A 238 -22.09 12.31 -30.36
N GLY A 239 -21.45 13.28 -29.72
CA GLY A 239 -21.11 14.58 -30.30
C GLY A 239 -19.66 14.66 -30.82
N THR A 240 -19.02 15.82 -30.65
CA THR A 240 -17.63 16.09 -31.06
C THR A 240 -16.60 15.97 -29.93
N GLY A 241 -17.09 15.84 -28.69
CA GLY A 241 -16.29 15.83 -27.46
C GLY A 241 -15.59 17.15 -27.14
N LEU A 242 -15.80 18.24 -27.87
CA LEU A 242 -15.06 19.50 -27.67
C LEU A 242 -15.53 20.31 -26.46
N GLN A 243 -16.78 20.11 -26.06
CA GLN A 243 -17.44 20.78 -24.94
C GLN A 243 -18.37 19.78 -24.24
N PRO A 244 -18.73 19.98 -22.96
CA PRO A 244 -19.63 19.07 -22.23
C PRO A 244 -20.96 18.78 -22.95
N PRO A 245 -21.70 19.76 -23.54
CA PRO A 245 -22.96 19.49 -24.25
C PRO A 245 -22.79 18.68 -25.55
N SER A 246 -21.56 18.58 -26.06
CA SER A 246 -21.22 17.82 -27.27
C SER A 246 -20.40 16.59 -26.94
N ALA A 247 -20.45 16.06 -25.72
CA ALA A 247 -19.64 14.93 -25.28
C ALA A 247 -19.76 13.71 -26.24
N PHE A 248 -18.68 12.94 -26.34
CA PHE A 248 -18.76 11.59 -26.91
C PHE A 248 -19.57 10.70 -25.98
N LYS A 249 -20.24 9.69 -26.55
CA LYS A 249 -20.99 8.73 -25.72
C LYS A 249 -20.04 7.73 -25.08
N THR A 250 -18.98 7.37 -25.77
CA THR A 250 -18.07 6.32 -25.34
C THR A 250 -16.61 6.80 -25.29
N ILE A 251 -15.78 6.11 -24.51
CA ILE A 251 -14.36 6.44 -24.37
C ILE A 251 -13.62 6.08 -25.66
N ASP A 252 -13.95 4.96 -26.30
CA ASP A 252 -13.34 4.53 -27.56
C ASP A 252 -13.59 5.53 -28.70
N GLU A 253 -14.75 6.16 -28.75
CA GLU A 253 -15.03 7.25 -29.70
C GLU A 253 -14.11 8.46 -29.48
N ALA A 254 -13.88 8.85 -28.21
CA ALA A 254 -12.98 9.95 -27.88
C ALA A 254 -11.53 9.63 -28.22
N ILE A 255 -11.08 8.39 -27.98
CA ILE A 255 -9.77 7.88 -28.37
C ILE A 255 -9.64 7.91 -29.89
N GLY A 256 -10.62 7.38 -30.62
CA GLY A 256 -10.64 7.35 -32.08
C GLY A 256 -10.56 8.75 -32.69
N ALA A 257 -11.29 9.71 -32.13
CA ALA A 257 -11.25 11.11 -32.55
C ALA A 257 -9.93 11.82 -32.23
N ALA A 258 -9.13 11.28 -31.31
CA ALA A 258 -7.83 11.82 -30.92
C ALA A 258 -6.64 11.19 -31.66
N ILE A 259 -6.86 10.14 -32.48
CA ILE A 259 -5.79 9.52 -33.27
C ILE A 259 -5.12 10.57 -34.16
N GLY A 260 -3.79 10.65 -34.06
CA GLY A 260 -2.96 11.62 -34.80
C GLY A 260 -2.74 12.95 -34.09
N MET A 261 -3.37 13.17 -32.92
CA MET A 261 -3.02 14.28 -32.04
C MET A 261 -1.69 13.98 -31.31
N PRO A 262 -0.88 15.01 -30.99
CA PRO A 262 0.34 14.83 -30.21
C PRO A 262 0.07 14.45 -28.73
N GLY A 263 -1.15 14.65 -28.25
CA GLY A 263 -1.62 14.28 -26.92
C GLY A 263 -3.05 14.77 -26.68
N VAL A 264 -3.78 14.13 -25.76
CA VAL A 264 -5.16 14.46 -25.41
C VAL A 264 -5.43 14.11 -23.94
N ASN A 265 -6.23 14.93 -23.26
CA ASN A 265 -6.81 14.59 -21.96
C ASN A 265 -8.30 14.32 -22.14
N ILE A 266 -8.78 13.16 -21.70
CA ILE A 266 -10.17 12.74 -21.86
C ILE A 266 -10.83 12.78 -20.49
N TYR A 267 -11.78 13.68 -20.32
CA TYR A 267 -12.59 13.83 -19.11
C TYR A 267 -13.85 12.97 -19.25
N VAL A 268 -14.07 12.09 -18.30
CA VAL A 268 -15.10 11.07 -18.34
C VAL A 268 -16.06 11.27 -17.16
N CYS A 269 -17.32 11.47 -17.51
CA CYS A 269 -18.43 11.58 -16.58
C CYS A 269 -18.59 10.31 -15.72
N GLU A 270 -19.28 10.42 -14.60
CA GLU A 270 -19.86 9.27 -13.92
C GLU A 270 -20.75 8.45 -14.86
N GLY A 271 -20.71 7.12 -14.71
CA GLY A 271 -21.36 6.20 -15.65
C GLY A 271 -20.81 4.79 -15.55
N ASN A 272 -21.37 3.89 -16.36
CA ASN A 272 -20.98 2.49 -16.50
C ASN A 272 -20.53 2.20 -17.93
N TYR A 273 -19.23 2.26 -18.15
CA TYR A 273 -18.60 2.06 -19.44
C TYR A 273 -18.21 0.58 -19.61
N ALA A 274 -18.92 -0.13 -20.48
CA ALA A 274 -18.65 -1.53 -20.83
C ALA A 274 -17.80 -1.62 -22.10
N GLU A 275 -16.65 -0.93 -22.10
CA GLU A 275 -15.75 -0.85 -23.25
C GLU A 275 -14.40 -1.47 -22.92
N ARG A 276 -13.70 -1.91 -23.98
CA ARG A 276 -12.29 -2.27 -23.94
C ARG A 276 -11.55 -1.48 -24.99
N PHE A 277 -10.42 -0.91 -24.64
CA PHE A 277 -9.71 -0.02 -25.55
C PHE A 277 -8.20 -0.03 -25.30
N LEU A 278 -7.49 0.42 -26.33
CA LEU A 278 -6.07 0.73 -26.24
C LEU A 278 -5.94 2.18 -25.85
N LEU A 279 -5.21 2.46 -24.77
CA LEU A 279 -4.88 3.83 -24.38
C LEU A 279 -3.47 4.16 -24.89
N PHE A 280 -3.40 4.87 -26.03
CA PHE A 280 -2.16 5.12 -26.74
C PHE A 280 -1.28 6.17 -26.06
N ASP A 281 0.00 6.18 -26.46
CA ASP A 281 1.00 7.17 -26.06
C ASP A 281 0.45 8.60 -26.16
N GLY A 282 0.55 9.37 -25.07
CA GLY A 282 0.14 10.77 -24.98
C GLY A 282 -1.36 10.97 -24.71
N MET A 283 -2.13 9.89 -24.60
CA MET A 283 -3.54 9.93 -24.21
C MET A 283 -3.69 9.68 -22.72
N SER A 284 -4.42 10.54 -22.01
CA SER A 284 -4.72 10.38 -20.59
C SER A 284 -6.21 10.45 -20.34
N ILE A 285 -6.71 9.65 -19.39
CA ILE A 285 -8.13 9.58 -19.03
C ILE A 285 -8.34 9.98 -17.56
N PHE A 286 -9.41 10.72 -17.29
CA PHE A 286 -9.75 11.26 -15.98
C PHE A 286 -11.24 11.05 -15.70
N GLY A 287 -11.54 10.21 -14.72
CA GLY A 287 -12.89 9.97 -14.21
C GLY A 287 -13.24 10.89 -13.05
N GLY A 288 -14.45 10.74 -12.51
CA GLY A 288 -14.87 11.48 -11.33
C GLY A 288 -15.72 12.72 -11.62
N PHE A 289 -16.14 12.96 -12.86
CA PHE A 289 -16.89 14.16 -13.23
C PHE A 289 -18.41 13.99 -13.07
N SER A 290 -19.11 15.06 -12.67
CA SER A 290 -20.56 15.17 -12.81
C SER A 290 -20.99 15.21 -14.28
N ASP A 291 -22.27 14.94 -14.55
CA ASP A 291 -22.86 14.93 -15.90
C ASP A 291 -22.74 16.26 -16.68
N ASP A 292 -22.63 17.36 -15.95
CA ASP A 292 -22.47 18.72 -16.48
C ASP A 292 -21.02 19.21 -16.51
N PHE A 293 -20.07 18.47 -15.93
CA PHE A 293 -18.65 18.83 -15.79
C PHE A 293 -18.41 20.20 -15.11
N THR A 294 -19.34 20.70 -14.30
CA THR A 294 -19.22 22.03 -13.68
C THR A 294 -18.36 22.03 -12.41
N THR A 295 -18.10 20.86 -11.85
CA THR A 295 -17.31 20.68 -10.63
C THR A 295 -16.00 19.96 -10.90
N LEU A 296 -15.01 20.16 -10.03
CA LEU A 296 -13.77 19.38 -10.06
C LEU A 296 -14.07 17.90 -9.81
N PRO A 297 -13.30 16.98 -10.40
CA PRO A 297 -13.58 15.57 -10.27
C PRO A 297 -13.46 15.10 -8.82
N ASP A 298 -14.44 14.28 -8.45
CA ASP A 298 -14.52 13.57 -7.18
C ASP A 298 -14.93 12.12 -7.44
N PRO A 299 -13.94 11.22 -7.62
CA PRO A 299 -14.20 9.80 -7.89
C PRO A 299 -14.98 9.06 -6.79
N LYS A 300 -15.05 9.62 -5.57
CA LYS A 300 -15.86 9.05 -4.49
C LYS A 300 -17.34 9.34 -4.68
N LYS A 301 -17.65 10.56 -5.15
CA LYS A 301 -19.02 11.04 -5.37
C LYS A 301 -19.56 10.67 -6.75
N HIS A 302 -18.77 10.91 -7.80
CA HIS A 302 -19.16 10.76 -9.20
C HIS A 302 -18.42 9.57 -9.81
N LYS A 303 -18.96 8.36 -9.65
CA LYS A 303 -18.23 7.14 -10.01
C LYS A 303 -18.23 6.87 -11.51
N THR A 304 -17.07 7.00 -12.14
CA THR A 304 -16.80 6.52 -13.50
C THR A 304 -16.37 5.06 -13.45
N ARG A 305 -17.25 4.13 -13.86
CA ARG A 305 -17.01 2.69 -13.75
C ARG A 305 -16.66 2.07 -15.10
N LEU A 306 -15.57 1.31 -15.15
CA LEU A 306 -15.22 0.45 -16.28
C LEU A 306 -15.56 -1.00 -15.95
N LEU A 307 -16.44 -1.59 -16.75
CA LEU A 307 -16.94 -2.95 -16.55
C LEU A 307 -16.14 -3.92 -17.42
N GLY A 308 -15.40 -4.82 -16.78
CA GLY A 308 -14.56 -5.79 -17.47
C GLY A 308 -15.37 -6.87 -18.21
N GLU A 309 -14.92 -7.22 -19.42
CA GLU A 309 -15.48 -8.30 -20.22
C GLU A 309 -14.84 -9.66 -19.85
N PRO A 310 -15.61 -10.77 -19.73
CA PRO A 310 -15.08 -12.08 -19.37
C PRO A 310 -13.86 -12.52 -20.22
N ASN A 311 -12.79 -12.93 -19.54
CA ASN A 311 -11.52 -13.38 -20.11
C ASN A 311 -10.77 -12.34 -20.94
N LYS A 312 -11.10 -11.05 -20.83
CA LYS A 312 -10.44 -9.95 -21.54
C LYS A 312 -9.78 -8.97 -20.58
N ASP A 313 -8.74 -8.30 -21.06
CA ASP A 313 -8.16 -7.15 -20.39
C ASP A 313 -9.04 -5.92 -20.67
N THR A 314 -9.21 -5.05 -19.67
CA THR A 314 -10.09 -3.86 -19.80
C THR A 314 -9.40 -2.73 -20.55
N ILE A 315 -8.19 -2.35 -20.09
CA ILE A 315 -7.34 -1.37 -20.76
C ILE A 315 -5.99 -2.01 -21.05
N ILE A 316 -5.48 -1.78 -22.26
CA ILE A 316 -4.11 -2.12 -22.64
C ILE A 316 -3.39 -0.82 -23.03
N LEU A 317 -2.23 -0.58 -22.43
CA LEU A 317 -1.32 0.51 -22.76
C LEU A 317 -0.19 -0.11 -23.59
N PRO A 318 -0.16 0.14 -24.92
CA PRO A 318 0.95 -0.26 -25.75
C PRO A 318 2.22 0.58 -25.45
N PRO A 319 3.39 0.16 -25.97
CA PRO A 319 4.65 0.88 -25.80
C PRO A 319 4.57 2.37 -26.17
N GLY A 320 5.12 3.24 -25.32
CA GLY A 320 5.08 4.70 -25.46
C GLY A 320 6.07 5.43 -24.56
N GLU A 321 6.58 6.58 -25.02
CA GLU A 321 7.60 7.37 -24.30
C GLU A 321 7.01 8.58 -23.58
N THR A 322 5.74 8.89 -23.81
CA THR A 322 5.05 10.02 -23.18
C THR A 322 4.11 9.53 -22.07
N LEU A 323 3.86 10.42 -21.11
CA LEU A 323 3.04 10.07 -19.95
C LEU A 323 1.60 9.74 -20.36
N VAL A 324 1.16 8.54 -19.96
CA VAL A 324 -0.24 8.10 -19.99
C VAL A 324 -0.76 8.08 -18.55
N ALA A 325 -1.77 8.91 -18.27
CA ALA A 325 -2.43 8.94 -16.96
C ALA A 325 -3.81 8.25 -16.99
N ILE A 326 -4.09 7.48 -15.96
CA ILE A 326 -5.41 6.92 -15.65
C ILE A 326 -5.75 7.39 -14.24
N ASP A 327 -6.68 8.33 -14.12
CA ASP A 327 -7.05 8.93 -12.84
C ASP A 327 -8.54 8.75 -12.53
N GLY A 328 -8.89 8.30 -11.32
CA GLY A 328 -10.25 8.44 -10.81
C GLY A 328 -11.28 7.43 -11.34
N PHE A 329 -10.83 6.25 -11.78
CA PHE A 329 -11.71 5.19 -12.30
C PHE A 329 -11.98 4.08 -11.29
N SER A 330 -13.17 3.49 -11.36
CA SER A 330 -13.52 2.25 -10.66
C SER A 330 -13.63 1.10 -11.66
N PHE A 331 -12.76 0.10 -11.56
CA PHE A 331 -12.71 -1.08 -12.41
C PHE A 331 -13.37 -2.27 -11.71
N GLU A 332 -14.33 -2.89 -12.39
CA GLU A 332 -15.05 -4.06 -11.89
C GLU A 332 -14.88 -5.25 -12.84
N GLY A 333 -14.16 -6.28 -12.39
CA GLY A 333 -13.90 -7.48 -13.19
C GLY A 333 -14.95 -8.59 -13.08
N SER A 334 -15.91 -8.49 -12.15
CA SER A 334 -16.98 -9.49 -11.91
C SER A 334 -16.48 -10.94 -11.71
N GLY A 335 -15.22 -11.12 -11.30
CA GLY A 335 -14.53 -12.40 -11.14
C GLY A 335 -14.23 -13.13 -12.43
N THR A 336 -14.45 -12.51 -13.59
CA THR A 336 -14.35 -13.17 -14.91
C THR A 336 -13.50 -12.40 -15.91
N ALA A 337 -13.44 -11.07 -15.84
CA ALA A 337 -12.53 -10.28 -16.67
C ALA A 337 -11.08 -10.59 -16.29
N ARG A 338 -10.17 -10.61 -17.26
CA ARG A 338 -8.80 -11.09 -17.05
C ARG A 338 -7.99 -10.12 -16.18
N ARG A 339 -7.67 -8.92 -16.69
CA ARG A 339 -6.93 -7.87 -15.98
C ARG A 339 -7.58 -6.50 -16.17
N ALA A 340 -7.38 -5.59 -15.21
CA ALA A 340 -7.91 -4.24 -15.33
C ALA A 340 -7.02 -3.40 -16.25
N ILE A 341 -5.72 -3.35 -15.93
CA ILE A 341 -4.74 -2.55 -16.67
C ILE A 341 -3.56 -3.45 -17.04
N MET A 342 -3.24 -3.46 -18.32
CA MET A 342 -2.07 -4.12 -18.87
C MET A 342 -1.17 -3.08 -19.53
N ALA A 343 0.03 -2.88 -19.01
CA ALA A 343 0.98 -1.86 -19.47
C ALA A 343 2.27 -2.52 -20.00
N ASP A 344 2.65 -2.15 -21.22
CA ASP A 344 3.84 -2.62 -21.92
C ASP A 344 4.73 -1.42 -22.28
N ASP A 345 5.99 -1.40 -21.83
CA ASP A 345 7.03 -0.39 -22.16
C ASP A 345 6.52 1.07 -22.17
N CYS A 346 6.00 1.56 -21.04
CA CYS A 346 5.30 2.83 -20.98
C CYS A 346 5.68 3.73 -19.80
N VAL A 347 5.45 5.04 -19.96
CA VAL A 347 5.54 6.03 -18.89
C VAL A 347 4.13 6.27 -18.33
N ILE A 348 3.88 5.91 -17.07
CA ILE A 348 2.52 5.85 -16.53
C ILE A 348 2.31 6.68 -15.26
N ARG A 349 1.08 7.17 -15.10
CA ARG A 349 0.53 7.55 -13.81
C ARG A 349 -0.83 6.90 -13.61
N ILE A 350 -0.94 5.95 -12.70
CA ILE A 350 -2.22 5.38 -12.30
C ILE A 350 -2.57 5.97 -10.93
N SER A 351 -3.63 6.76 -10.85
CA SER A 351 -3.96 7.50 -9.63
C SER A 351 -5.44 7.44 -9.27
N ASN A 352 -5.76 7.47 -7.97
CA ASN A 352 -7.14 7.55 -7.49
C ASN A 352 -8.08 6.44 -8.03
N CYS A 353 -7.54 5.27 -8.38
CA CYS A 353 -8.30 4.18 -8.99
C CYS A 353 -8.70 3.13 -7.95
N GLU A 354 -9.91 2.56 -8.12
CA GLU A 354 -10.39 1.39 -7.39
C GLU A 354 -10.45 0.21 -8.36
N ILE A 355 -9.71 -0.87 -8.12
CA ILE A 355 -9.62 -2.04 -9.01
C ILE A 355 -9.98 -3.28 -8.23
N ARG A 356 -11.04 -3.99 -8.65
CA ARG A 356 -11.47 -5.20 -7.94
C ARG A 356 -12.06 -6.30 -8.80
N ASN A 357 -12.05 -7.51 -8.25
CA ASN A 357 -12.69 -8.71 -8.79
C ASN A 357 -12.20 -9.14 -10.17
N PHE A 358 -10.92 -9.00 -10.50
CA PHE A 358 -10.40 -9.57 -11.74
C PHE A 358 -10.04 -11.05 -11.56
N ALA A 359 -10.20 -11.83 -12.63
CA ALA A 359 -9.93 -13.28 -12.67
C ALA A 359 -8.43 -13.60 -12.70
N ASP A 360 -7.58 -12.61 -12.97
CA ASP A 360 -6.13 -12.68 -12.90
C ASP A 360 -5.61 -11.46 -12.12
N LYS A 361 -4.67 -10.67 -12.67
CA LYS A 361 -4.05 -9.54 -11.98
C LYS A 361 -4.93 -8.29 -12.02
N GLY A 362 -4.87 -7.47 -10.97
CA GLY A 362 -5.46 -6.14 -11.01
C GLY A 362 -4.74 -5.27 -12.04
N ILE A 363 -3.44 -5.06 -11.82
CA ILE A 363 -2.54 -4.33 -12.71
C ILE A 363 -1.38 -5.25 -13.11
N GLN A 364 -1.02 -5.25 -14.39
CA GLN A 364 0.22 -5.85 -14.86
C GLN A 364 1.04 -4.83 -15.65
N ILE A 365 2.30 -4.68 -15.26
CA ILE A 365 3.32 -3.90 -15.94
C ILE A 365 4.38 -4.88 -16.39
N GLU A 366 4.66 -4.91 -17.68
CA GLU A 366 5.74 -5.69 -18.26
C GLU A 366 6.60 -4.80 -19.15
N THR A 367 7.87 -5.17 -19.28
CA THR A 367 8.72 -4.62 -20.32
C THR A 367 9.21 -5.74 -21.20
N ASP A 368 9.48 -5.41 -22.45
CA ASP A 368 10.20 -6.34 -23.29
C ASP A 368 11.64 -6.55 -22.79
N ASP A 369 12.18 -7.67 -23.25
CA ASP A 369 13.44 -8.22 -22.80
C ASP A 369 14.63 -7.67 -23.62
N ASP A 370 14.36 -6.73 -24.54
CA ASP A 370 15.34 -6.10 -25.42
C ASP A 370 16.04 -4.91 -24.74
N ASP A 371 17.02 -4.29 -25.40
CA ASP A 371 17.83 -3.22 -24.80
C ASP A 371 17.04 -1.89 -24.63
N GLY A 372 15.78 -1.82 -25.06
CA GLY A 372 14.96 -0.61 -25.10
C GLY A 372 13.68 -0.61 -24.27
N GLY A 373 13.11 -1.77 -23.89
CA GLY A 373 11.85 -1.80 -23.14
C GLY A 373 11.97 -1.26 -21.71
N GLU A 374 11.26 -0.21 -21.33
CA GLU A 374 11.30 0.36 -19.98
C GLU A 374 9.90 0.77 -19.56
N ALA A 375 9.52 0.48 -18.32
CA ALA A 375 8.32 1.03 -17.71
C ALA A 375 8.68 1.94 -16.54
N SER A 376 8.19 3.18 -16.56
CA SER A 376 8.50 4.16 -15.52
C SER A 376 7.27 4.95 -15.09
N GLY A 377 7.35 5.58 -13.92
CA GLY A 377 6.32 6.49 -13.44
C GLY A 377 5.76 6.13 -12.06
N SER A 378 4.44 6.20 -11.91
CA SER A 378 3.84 6.19 -10.57
C SER A 378 2.47 5.51 -10.46
N ILE A 379 2.23 4.89 -9.30
CA ILE A 379 0.92 4.41 -8.84
C ILE A 379 0.60 5.11 -7.52
N LEU A 380 -0.49 5.87 -7.46
CA LEU A 380 -0.72 6.87 -6.40
C LEU A 380 -2.16 6.78 -5.89
N ASN A 381 -2.35 6.61 -4.58
CA ASN A 381 -3.70 6.62 -3.97
C ASN A 381 -4.68 5.63 -4.63
N CYS A 382 -4.19 4.44 -4.98
CA CYS A 382 -5.01 3.41 -5.62
C CYS A 382 -5.41 2.33 -4.60
N ARG A 383 -6.58 1.73 -4.81
CA ARG A 383 -7.02 0.53 -4.10
C ARG A 383 -7.13 -0.62 -5.09
N VAL A 384 -6.37 -1.69 -4.87
CA VAL A 384 -6.36 -2.89 -5.70
C VAL A 384 -6.67 -4.10 -4.83
N SER A 385 -7.86 -4.68 -4.99
CA SER A 385 -8.34 -5.68 -4.05
C SER A 385 -9.19 -6.80 -4.65
N GLU A 386 -9.28 -7.93 -3.97
CA GLU A 386 -10.21 -9.03 -4.33
C GLU A 386 -9.97 -9.61 -5.73
N ASN A 387 -8.75 -9.49 -6.27
CA ASN A 387 -8.38 -10.11 -7.54
C ASN A 387 -7.95 -11.56 -7.30
N ARG A 388 -8.19 -12.46 -8.27
CA ARG A 388 -7.83 -13.88 -8.15
C ARG A 388 -6.34 -14.15 -8.40
N GLY A 389 -5.64 -13.22 -9.03
CA GLY A 389 -4.18 -13.18 -9.06
C GLY A 389 -3.63 -12.10 -8.15
N ASP A 390 -2.39 -11.67 -8.36
CA ASP A 390 -1.82 -10.55 -7.61
C ASP A 390 -2.56 -9.23 -7.84
N GLY A 391 -2.49 -8.34 -6.84
CA GLY A 391 -2.93 -6.96 -7.02
C GLY A 391 -2.13 -6.25 -8.12
N LEU A 392 -0.80 -6.25 -7.99
CA LEU A 392 0.12 -5.66 -8.97
C LEU A 392 1.23 -6.65 -9.36
N ARG A 393 1.36 -6.92 -10.66
CA ARG A 393 2.49 -7.64 -11.28
C ARG A 393 3.44 -6.68 -11.96
N ILE A 394 4.75 -6.82 -11.70
CA ILE A 394 5.81 -6.02 -12.33
C ILE A 394 6.88 -6.95 -12.90
N GLU A 395 7.12 -6.89 -14.21
CA GLU A 395 8.14 -7.71 -14.87
C GLU A 395 9.02 -6.83 -15.77
N GLY A 396 10.32 -7.12 -15.81
CA GLY A 396 11.26 -6.41 -16.67
C GLY A 396 11.99 -5.24 -16.01
N PHE A 397 12.42 -4.27 -16.81
CA PHE A 397 13.28 -3.15 -16.40
C PHE A 397 12.45 -1.90 -16.07
N VAL A 398 12.41 -1.51 -14.79
CA VAL A 398 11.43 -0.52 -14.32
C VAL A 398 12.03 0.58 -13.44
N ASP A 399 11.45 1.78 -13.46
CA ASP A 399 11.61 2.84 -12.44
C ASP A 399 10.24 3.32 -11.96
N LEU A 400 9.71 2.66 -10.94
CA LEU A 400 8.35 2.90 -10.44
C LEU A 400 8.37 3.44 -9.01
N SER A 401 7.50 4.42 -8.77
CA SER A 401 7.12 4.85 -7.44
C SER A 401 5.69 4.46 -7.13
N ILE A 402 5.45 3.87 -5.96
CA ILE A 402 4.12 3.43 -5.53
C ILE A 402 3.86 4.08 -4.19
N ARG A 403 2.85 4.94 -4.11
CA ARG A 403 2.60 5.73 -2.90
C ARG A 403 1.14 5.63 -2.48
N GLU A 404 0.93 5.58 -1.17
CA GLU A 404 -0.39 5.75 -0.56
C GLU A 404 -1.45 4.78 -1.11
N SER A 405 -1.01 3.62 -1.59
CA SER A 405 -1.86 2.66 -2.27
C SER A 405 -2.09 1.42 -1.42
N HIS A 406 -3.23 0.79 -1.62
CA HIS A 406 -3.72 -0.33 -0.83
C HIS A 406 -3.85 -1.57 -1.72
N PHE A 407 -3.16 -2.66 -1.37
CA PHE A 407 -3.17 -3.95 -2.07
C PHE A 407 -3.72 -5.03 -1.13
N LEU A 408 -5.01 -5.31 -1.26
CA LEU A 408 -5.78 -5.97 -0.20
C LEU A 408 -6.52 -7.21 -0.69
N ASN A 409 -6.47 -8.30 0.08
CA ASN A 409 -7.32 -9.48 -0.15
C ASN A 409 -7.23 -10.05 -1.59
N ASN A 410 -6.08 -9.91 -2.24
CA ASN A 410 -5.85 -10.57 -3.51
C ASN A 410 -5.50 -12.04 -3.25
N ALA A 411 -5.97 -12.96 -4.08
CA ALA A 411 -5.83 -14.39 -3.80
C ALA A 411 -4.39 -14.90 -3.94
N GLN A 412 -3.50 -14.11 -4.56
CA GLN A 412 -2.06 -14.37 -4.62
C GLN A 412 -1.28 -13.29 -3.87
N SER A 413 -0.26 -12.64 -4.45
CA SER A 413 0.51 -11.59 -3.75
C SER A 413 -0.18 -10.23 -3.80
N GLY A 414 0.05 -9.35 -2.83
CA GLY A 414 -0.40 -7.96 -2.92
C GLY A 414 0.31 -7.23 -4.07
N ILE A 415 1.64 -7.26 -4.02
CA ILE A 415 2.53 -6.79 -5.08
C ILE A 415 3.56 -7.89 -5.35
N SER A 416 3.77 -8.22 -6.62
CA SER A 416 4.85 -9.13 -7.01
C SER A 416 5.62 -8.59 -8.20
N ALA A 417 6.94 -8.67 -8.07
CA ALA A 417 7.89 -8.45 -9.13
C ALA A 417 8.75 -9.71 -9.33
N PRO A 418 8.24 -10.76 -10.02
CA PRO A 418 8.89 -12.06 -10.05
C PRO A 418 10.10 -12.12 -11.00
N ALA A 419 10.36 -11.07 -11.77
CA ALA A 419 11.47 -11.00 -12.71
C ALA A 419 11.85 -9.53 -12.97
N LEU A 420 12.40 -8.84 -11.96
CA LEU A 420 12.98 -7.52 -12.19
C LEU A 420 14.31 -7.65 -12.93
N SER A 421 14.34 -7.13 -14.15
CA SER A 421 15.52 -7.13 -14.99
C SER A 421 16.45 -5.99 -14.63
N THR A 422 17.75 -6.22 -14.79
CA THR A 422 18.82 -5.23 -14.57
C THR A 422 19.56 -4.98 -15.87
N ARG A 423 20.06 -3.75 -16.06
CA ARG A 423 20.77 -3.32 -17.26
C ARG A 423 22.01 -2.51 -16.88
N SER A 424 23.13 -2.78 -17.55
CA SER A 424 24.35 -1.95 -17.45
C SER A 424 24.01 -0.51 -17.89
N GLY A 425 24.53 0.51 -17.22
CA GLY A 425 24.09 1.90 -17.47
C GLY A 425 22.69 2.25 -16.93
N GLY A 426 21.87 1.26 -16.61
CA GLY A 426 20.51 1.43 -16.11
C GLY A 426 20.38 1.49 -14.59
N LYS A 427 19.20 1.93 -14.14
CA LYS A 427 18.76 1.91 -12.75
C LYS A 427 17.38 1.27 -12.67
N THR A 428 17.31 0.05 -12.13
CA THR A 428 16.04 -0.60 -11.79
C THR A 428 15.61 -0.13 -10.41
N ARG A 429 14.41 0.45 -10.29
CA ARG A 429 13.92 1.04 -9.03
C ARG A 429 12.47 0.67 -8.74
N LEU A 430 12.23 0.26 -7.49
CA LEU A 430 10.92 0.25 -6.86
C LEU A 430 10.99 1.09 -5.57
N ASP A 431 10.27 2.21 -5.53
CA ASP A 431 10.18 3.11 -4.37
C ASP A 431 8.74 3.11 -3.84
N LEU A 432 8.49 2.34 -2.78
CA LEU A 432 7.20 2.18 -2.13
C LEU A 432 7.15 3.05 -0.87
N ARG A 433 6.16 3.95 -0.78
CA ARG A 433 5.94 4.76 0.43
C ARG A 433 4.50 4.75 0.90
N ARG A 434 4.28 4.54 2.21
CA ARG A 434 2.95 4.63 2.85
C ARG A 434 1.90 3.70 2.22
N ASN A 435 2.30 2.50 1.81
CA ASN A 435 1.39 1.53 1.20
C ASN A 435 0.88 0.54 2.24
N GLN A 436 -0.36 0.11 2.07
CA GLN A 436 -0.93 -0.99 2.83
C GLN A 436 -0.99 -2.25 1.97
N ILE A 437 -0.48 -3.37 2.50
CA ILE A 437 -0.39 -4.64 1.79
C ILE A 437 -0.87 -5.74 2.73
N ALA A 438 -2.14 -6.13 2.61
CA ALA A 438 -2.75 -6.96 3.64
C ALA A 438 -3.77 -7.98 3.16
N GLY A 439 -3.87 -9.09 3.88
CA GLY A 439 -4.88 -10.13 3.64
C GLY A 439 -4.69 -10.90 2.34
N ASN A 440 -3.52 -10.80 1.69
CA ASN A 440 -3.28 -11.45 0.41
C ASN A 440 -2.94 -12.94 0.62
N GLY A 441 -3.30 -13.80 -0.34
CA GLY A 441 -3.21 -15.26 -0.20
C GLY A 441 -1.79 -15.83 -0.19
N ASP A 442 -0.83 -15.14 -0.81
CA ASP A 442 0.59 -15.54 -0.84
C ASP A 442 1.45 -14.53 -0.04
N ILE A 443 2.59 -14.12 -0.59
CA ILE A 443 3.50 -13.12 -0.02
C ILE A 443 2.87 -11.73 -0.16
N GLY A 444 2.98 -10.87 0.86
CA GLY A 444 2.50 -9.49 0.75
C GLY A 444 3.20 -8.73 -0.39
N LEU A 445 4.52 -8.56 -0.26
CA LEU A 445 5.39 -7.95 -1.27
C LEU A 445 6.50 -8.94 -1.67
N ASN A 446 6.46 -9.44 -2.91
CA ASN A 446 7.44 -10.40 -3.42
C ASN A 446 8.31 -9.77 -4.51
N ILE A 447 9.61 -9.61 -4.28
CA ILE A 447 10.53 -9.01 -5.24
C ILE A 447 11.62 -10.02 -5.56
N ARG A 448 11.76 -10.38 -6.84
CA ARG A 448 12.87 -11.18 -7.36
C ARG A 448 13.66 -10.37 -8.37
N ILE A 449 14.97 -10.25 -8.15
CA ILE A 449 15.88 -9.58 -9.07
C ILE A 449 16.62 -10.62 -9.91
N SER A 450 16.45 -10.52 -11.21
CA SER A 450 17.06 -11.41 -12.19
C SER A 450 18.54 -11.07 -12.41
N SER A 451 19.33 -12.09 -12.75
CA SER A 451 20.72 -11.88 -13.17
C SER A 451 20.78 -11.04 -14.45
N PRO A 452 21.80 -10.17 -14.58
CA PRO A 452 21.97 -9.34 -15.76
C PRO A 452 22.32 -10.20 -16.98
N LYS A 453 21.72 -9.91 -18.15
CA LYS A 453 22.07 -10.62 -19.40
C LYS A 453 23.49 -10.29 -19.88
N LYS A 454 23.96 -9.07 -19.60
CA LYS A 454 25.30 -8.55 -19.88
C LYS A 454 25.69 -7.53 -18.82
N VAL A 455 26.91 -7.67 -18.32
CA VAL A 455 27.53 -6.74 -17.37
C VAL A 455 28.67 -6.01 -18.06
N ASP A 456 28.57 -4.69 -18.15
CA ASP A 456 29.71 -3.82 -18.37
C ASP A 456 30.28 -3.43 -17.00
N SER A 457 31.46 -3.95 -16.66
CA SER A 457 32.11 -3.66 -15.37
C SER A 457 32.50 -2.20 -15.20
N ASN A 458 32.54 -1.39 -16.28
CA ASN A 458 32.78 0.05 -16.18
C ASN A 458 31.51 0.84 -15.83
N ASP A 459 30.33 0.27 -16.06
CA ASP A 459 29.05 0.91 -15.79
C ASP A 459 28.01 -0.11 -15.30
N PRO A 460 28.21 -0.62 -14.06
CA PRO A 460 27.43 -1.73 -13.52
C PRO A 460 25.94 -1.37 -13.39
N PRO A 461 25.03 -2.35 -13.50
CA PRO A 461 23.62 -2.14 -13.20
C PRO A 461 23.42 -1.61 -11.78
N ARG A 462 22.45 -0.71 -11.60
CA ARG A 462 22.02 -0.22 -10.28
C ARG A 462 20.64 -0.74 -9.95
N VAL A 463 20.46 -1.24 -8.74
CA VAL A 463 19.15 -1.65 -8.21
C VAL A 463 18.84 -0.87 -6.93
N ARG A 464 17.63 -0.30 -6.85
CA ARG A 464 17.18 0.50 -5.71
C ARG A 464 15.79 0.04 -5.28
N ILE A 465 15.73 -0.65 -4.14
CA ILE A 465 14.48 -1.06 -3.51
C ILE A 465 14.30 -0.24 -2.24
N GLY A 466 13.35 0.68 -2.24
CA GLY A 466 13.03 1.53 -1.09
C GLY A 466 11.63 1.24 -0.59
N LEU A 467 11.50 0.79 0.66
CA LEU A 467 10.24 0.48 1.30
C LEU A 467 10.12 1.34 2.57
N ARG A 468 9.27 2.37 2.58
CA ARG A 468 9.13 3.28 3.72
C ARG A 468 7.69 3.41 4.20
N GLY A 469 7.43 3.24 5.48
CA GLY A 469 6.08 3.37 6.02
C GLY A 469 5.13 2.31 5.47
N ILE A 470 5.62 1.08 5.26
CA ILE A 470 4.79 -0.01 4.75
C ILE A 470 4.00 -0.60 5.92
N ASP A 471 2.69 -0.76 5.74
CA ASP A 471 1.82 -1.53 6.64
C ASP A 471 1.52 -2.87 5.96
N CYS A 472 2.26 -3.92 6.33
CA CYS A 472 2.18 -5.24 5.72
C CYS A 472 1.72 -6.29 6.72
N HIS A 473 0.50 -6.82 6.56
CA HIS A 473 -0.05 -7.73 7.56
C HIS A 473 -1.01 -8.80 7.04
N THR A 474 -1.16 -9.86 7.82
CA THR A 474 -2.12 -10.95 7.58
C THR A 474 -2.05 -11.57 6.19
N ASN A 475 -0.86 -11.62 5.57
CA ASN A 475 -0.66 -12.31 4.31
C ASN A 475 -0.42 -13.81 4.53
N GLY A 476 -0.81 -14.64 3.56
CA GLY A 476 -0.77 -16.10 3.62
C GLY A 476 0.61 -16.73 3.53
N ASP A 477 1.66 -15.94 3.26
CA ASP A 477 3.06 -16.37 3.31
C ASP A 477 3.91 -15.32 4.06
N HIS A 478 5.07 -14.93 3.54
CA HIS A 478 5.92 -13.87 4.08
C HIS A 478 5.27 -12.49 3.93
N GLY A 479 5.57 -11.55 4.82
CA GLY A 479 5.15 -10.16 4.65
C GLY A 479 5.87 -9.50 3.47
N VAL A 480 7.19 -9.40 3.57
CA VAL A 480 8.09 -8.90 2.51
C VAL A 480 9.10 -9.99 2.18
N SER A 481 9.27 -10.32 0.90
CA SER A 481 10.30 -11.25 0.42
C SER A 481 11.13 -10.59 -0.67
N LEU A 482 12.46 -10.67 -0.52
CA LEU A 482 13.44 -10.27 -1.53
C LEU A 482 14.27 -11.49 -1.92
N ASP A 483 14.34 -11.78 -3.22
CA ASP A 483 15.06 -12.92 -3.80
C ASP A 483 16.07 -12.43 -4.85
N ILE A 484 17.35 -12.66 -4.62
CA ILE A 484 18.45 -12.23 -5.48
C ILE A 484 18.91 -13.44 -6.29
N ARG A 485 18.75 -13.40 -7.62
CA ARG A 485 19.07 -14.57 -8.48
C ARG A 485 20.43 -14.46 -9.18
N TYR A 486 21.35 -13.72 -8.61
CA TYR A 486 22.67 -13.48 -9.19
C TYR A 486 23.74 -13.55 -8.12
N SER A 487 25.00 -13.61 -8.56
CA SER A 487 26.16 -13.83 -7.68
C SER A 487 27.01 -12.57 -7.54
N ASP A 488 27.99 -12.61 -6.63
CA ASP A 488 28.95 -11.51 -6.46
C ASP A 488 29.74 -11.15 -7.72
N ASP A 489 29.89 -12.08 -8.66
CA ASP A 489 30.65 -11.87 -9.90
C ASP A 489 29.89 -11.02 -10.94
N ASP A 490 28.60 -10.77 -10.73
CA ASP A 490 27.76 -10.00 -11.64
C ASP A 490 27.92 -8.46 -11.48
N PHE A 491 28.69 -8.00 -10.49
CA PHE A 491 28.99 -6.57 -10.23
C PHE A 491 27.76 -5.65 -10.32
N ILE A 492 26.81 -5.79 -9.40
CA ILE A 492 25.61 -4.93 -9.33
C ILE A 492 25.70 -4.01 -8.11
N ASP A 493 25.43 -2.71 -8.31
CA ASP A 493 25.24 -1.77 -7.20
C ASP A 493 23.82 -1.93 -6.63
N MET A 494 23.69 -2.82 -5.65
CA MET A 494 22.43 -3.16 -4.98
C MET A 494 22.24 -2.38 -3.69
N ARG A 495 21.07 -1.74 -3.55
CA ARG A 495 20.64 -1.14 -2.28
C ARG A 495 19.17 -1.43 -2.00
N THR A 496 18.93 -2.01 -0.83
CA THR A 496 17.60 -2.28 -0.29
C THR A 496 17.45 -1.63 1.08
N ARG A 497 16.38 -0.85 1.25
CA ARG A 497 16.03 -0.21 2.52
C ARG A 497 14.59 -0.50 2.88
N ILE A 498 14.38 -1.00 4.10
CA ILE A 498 13.06 -1.17 4.72
C ILE A 498 13.04 -0.28 5.95
N GLU A 499 12.25 0.78 5.91
CA GLU A 499 12.31 1.88 6.88
C GLU A 499 10.93 2.17 7.47
N SER A 500 10.88 2.41 8.78
CA SER A 500 9.69 2.93 9.48
C SER A 500 8.41 2.12 9.16
N SER A 501 8.51 0.80 9.05
CA SER A 501 7.44 -0.05 8.55
C SER A 501 6.88 -0.97 9.64
N SER A 502 5.58 -1.26 9.55
CA SER A 502 4.85 -2.22 10.40
C SER A 502 4.62 -3.50 9.61
N ILE A 503 5.21 -4.61 10.07
CA ILE A 503 5.16 -5.91 9.40
C ILE A 503 4.73 -6.98 10.40
N ARG A 504 3.45 -7.36 10.35
CA ARG A 504 2.84 -8.12 11.44
C ARG A 504 1.89 -9.23 10.98
N ASP A 505 1.71 -10.23 11.83
CA ASP A 505 0.67 -11.26 11.69
C ASP A 505 0.69 -12.04 10.36
N ASN A 506 1.82 -12.05 9.64
CA ASN A 506 1.97 -12.83 8.41
C ASN A 506 2.14 -14.33 8.73
N LEU A 507 1.68 -15.20 7.84
CA LEU A 507 1.66 -16.65 8.10
C LEU A 507 3.06 -17.27 8.09
N ARG A 508 4.05 -16.64 7.44
CA ARG A 508 5.47 -16.97 7.57
C ARG A 508 6.26 -15.82 8.21
N SER A 509 7.50 -15.59 7.79
CA SER A 509 8.35 -14.54 8.36
C SER A 509 7.85 -13.16 7.97
N GLY A 510 8.08 -12.16 8.84
CA GLY A 510 7.74 -10.78 8.51
C GLY A 510 8.53 -10.30 7.30
N VAL A 511 9.86 -10.39 7.38
CA VAL A 511 10.78 -10.09 6.29
C VAL A 511 11.59 -11.35 5.96
N HIS A 512 11.68 -11.68 4.68
CA HIS A 512 12.55 -12.71 4.13
C HIS A 512 13.52 -12.08 3.13
N LEU A 513 14.82 -12.26 3.34
CA LEU A 513 15.88 -11.78 2.45
C LEU A 513 16.73 -12.97 2.00
N ASP A 514 16.69 -13.31 0.72
CA ASP A 514 17.58 -14.29 0.10
C ASP A 514 18.75 -13.55 -0.57
N VAL A 515 19.88 -13.49 0.12
CA VAL A 515 20.97 -12.55 -0.15
C VAL A 515 22.14 -13.26 -0.84
N ASP A 516 21.95 -13.62 -2.10
CA ASP A 516 22.96 -14.35 -2.90
C ASP A 516 24.09 -13.49 -3.47
N ALA A 517 24.04 -12.16 -3.28
CA ALA A 517 25.07 -11.25 -3.77
C ALA A 517 25.27 -10.00 -2.91
N LEU A 518 26.45 -9.41 -3.07
CA LEU A 518 26.86 -8.16 -2.44
C LEU A 518 25.83 -7.05 -2.67
N GLY A 519 25.55 -6.33 -1.58
CA GLY A 519 24.67 -5.18 -1.59
C GLY A 519 24.59 -4.55 -0.21
N ASP A 520 23.94 -3.39 -0.15
CA ASP A 520 23.59 -2.72 1.09
C ASP A 520 22.14 -3.06 1.45
N TYR A 521 21.95 -3.89 2.48
CA TYR A 521 20.64 -4.34 2.94
C TYR A 521 20.39 -3.81 4.34
N SER A 522 19.33 -3.02 4.51
CA SER A 522 19.01 -2.41 5.79
C SER A 522 17.52 -2.49 6.13
N ILE A 523 17.26 -2.78 7.39
CA ILE A 523 15.95 -2.73 8.03
C ILE A 523 16.08 -1.77 9.20
N GLN A 524 15.32 -0.67 9.22
CA GLN A 524 15.50 0.40 10.19
C GLN A 524 14.16 0.93 10.73
N GLY A 525 14.04 1.09 12.05
CA GLY A 525 12.87 1.73 12.65
C GLY A 525 11.58 0.93 12.45
N CYS A 526 11.68 -0.38 12.26
CA CYS A 526 10.53 -1.22 11.92
C CYS A 526 9.91 -1.90 13.14
N GLU A 527 8.60 -2.14 13.07
CA GLU A 527 7.84 -2.95 14.01
C GLU A 527 7.52 -4.28 13.35
N ILE A 528 8.20 -5.35 13.78
CA ILE A 528 8.04 -6.70 13.24
C ILE A 528 7.45 -7.57 14.33
N LEU A 529 6.18 -7.95 14.20
CA LEU A 529 5.38 -8.46 15.31
C LEU A 529 4.59 -9.71 14.92
N SER A 530 4.55 -10.72 15.78
CA SER A 530 3.58 -11.83 15.68
C SER A 530 3.59 -12.63 14.35
N ASN A 531 4.69 -12.61 13.60
CA ASN A 531 4.79 -13.37 12.35
C ASN A 531 5.05 -14.85 12.67
N ARG A 532 4.46 -15.74 11.87
CA ARG A 532 4.31 -17.16 12.22
C ARG A 532 5.35 -18.09 11.62
N GLY A 533 6.30 -17.56 10.85
CA GLY A 533 7.37 -18.31 10.22
C GLY A 533 8.59 -18.56 11.11
N GLU A 534 9.70 -18.88 10.46
CA GLU A 534 11.00 -19.21 11.08
C GLU A 534 11.57 -18.05 11.91
N ALA A 535 11.28 -16.80 11.52
CA ALA A 535 11.71 -15.61 12.24
C ALA A 535 10.87 -14.38 11.92
N GLY A 536 11.03 -13.31 12.70
CA GLY A 536 10.58 -11.98 12.30
C GLY A 536 11.33 -11.48 11.06
N VAL A 537 12.66 -11.56 11.10
CA VAL A 537 13.55 -11.35 9.95
C VAL A 537 14.30 -12.64 9.66
N PHE A 538 14.06 -13.22 8.50
CA PHE A 538 14.70 -14.44 8.04
C PHE A 538 15.64 -14.14 6.88
N ILE A 539 16.91 -14.50 7.03
CA ILE A 539 17.97 -14.19 6.08
C ILE A 539 18.58 -15.51 5.60
N THR A 540 18.60 -15.71 4.29
CA THR A 540 19.25 -16.82 3.60
C THR A 540 20.24 -16.27 2.58
N GLY A 541 20.87 -17.17 1.83
CA GLY A 541 21.74 -16.82 0.72
C GLY A 541 23.11 -17.49 0.83
N ASP A 542 23.74 -17.62 -0.34
CA ASP A 542 25.00 -18.35 -0.52
C ASP A 542 26.23 -17.44 -0.67
N SER A 543 26.13 -16.13 -0.37
CA SER A 543 27.27 -15.20 -0.42
C SER A 543 27.76 -14.77 0.97
N ASP A 544 29.09 -14.79 1.20
CA ASP A 544 29.72 -14.46 2.48
C ASP A 544 30.08 -12.97 2.64
N ARG A 545 29.88 -12.19 1.58
CA ARG A 545 30.23 -10.75 1.50
C ARG A 545 29.13 -9.78 1.95
N PRO A 546 27.82 -10.08 1.79
CA PRO A 546 26.75 -9.20 2.19
C PRO A 546 26.78 -8.87 3.67
N LEU A 547 26.48 -7.61 3.96
CA LEU A 547 26.19 -7.13 5.30
C LEU A 547 24.71 -6.75 5.36
N VAL A 548 23.95 -7.49 6.16
CA VAL A 548 22.57 -7.16 6.49
C VAL A 548 22.54 -6.41 7.81
N ARG A 549 21.92 -5.23 7.83
CA ARG A 549 21.77 -4.41 9.04
C ARG A 549 20.33 -4.37 9.51
N VAL A 550 20.12 -4.59 10.80
CA VAL A 550 18.83 -4.40 11.47
C VAL A 550 19.02 -3.41 12.61
N ILE A 551 18.40 -2.24 12.48
CA ILE A 551 18.71 -1.07 13.31
C ILE A 551 17.42 -0.49 13.90
N ASP A 552 17.44 -0.04 15.15
CA ASP A 552 16.35 0.71 15.78
C ASP A 552 14.97 0.02 15.67
N SER A 553 14.93 -1.32 15.66
CA SER A 553 13.73 -2.10 15.32
C SER A 553 13.21 -2.93 16.49
N LYS A 554 11.90 -3.18 16.49
CA LYS A 554 11.20 -4.01 17.49
C LYS A 554 10.84 -5.35 16.87
N LEU A 555 11.28 -6.45 17.48
CA LEU A 555 11.03 -7.81 17.00
C LEU A 555 10.43 -8.68 18.11
N PHE A 556 9.10 -8.75 18.14
CA PHE A 556 8.36 -9.34 19.26
C PHE A 556 7.37 -10.43 18.83
N LEU A 557 7.12 -11.38 19.72
CA LEU A 557 6.07 -12.39 19.59
C LEU A 557 6.18 -13.27 18.33
N GLN A 558 7.38 -13.42 17.77
CA GLN A 558 7.59 -14.27 16.61
C GLN A 558 7.37 -15.74 16.99
N SER A 559 6.73 -16.53 16.12
CA SER A 559 6.61 -17.98 16.32
C SER A 559 7.95 -18.71 16.22
N GLY A 560 8.96 -18.07 15.65
CA GLY A 560 10.34 -18.55 15.63
C GLY A 560 11.28 -17.54 16.28
N ASN A 561 12.38 -17.22 15.60
CA ASN A 561 13.39 -16.28 16.08
C ASN A 561 12.96 -14.81 15.94
N GLY A 562 13.64 -13.90 16.63
CA GLY A 562 13.57 -12.49 16.26
C GLY A 562 14.20 -12.27 14.88
N ILE A 563 15.51 -12.55 14.80
CA ILE A 563 16.28 -12.59 13.54
C ILE A 563 16.91 -13.98 13.41
N ARG A 564 16.88 -14.55 12.21
CA ARG A 564 17.59 -15.79 11.88
C ARG A 564 18.38 -15.64 10.59
N LEU A 565 19.68 -15.94 10.65
CA LEU A 565 20.57 -16.04 9.50
C LEU A 565 20.89 -17.52 9.26
N ASP A 566 20.36 -18.08 8.17
CA ASP A 566 20.58 -19.47 7.74
C ASP A 566 21.54 -19.60 6.55
N GLY A 567 22.01 -18.47 6.01
CA GLY A 567 23.02 -18.38 4.96
C GLY A 567 24.44 -18.13 5.49
N ILE A 568 25.35 -17.89 4.55
CA ILE A 568 26.67 -17.30 4.85
C ILE A 568 26.55 -15.77 4.81
N GLY A 569 27.50 -15.06 5.44
CA GLY A 569 27.51 -13.59 5.44
C GLY A 569 27.54 -12.95 6.84
N MET A 570 27.38 -11.63 6.84
CA MET A 570 27.50 -10.80 8.04
C MET A 570 26.14 -10.19 8.41
N LEU A 571 25.82 -10.28 9.70
CA LEU A 571 24.66 -9.65 10.31
C LEU A 571 25.13 -8.61 11.33
N GLU A 572 24.61 -7.40 11.21
CA GLU A 572 24.79 -6.34 12.21
C GLU A 572 23.42 -5.93 12.77
N VAL A 573 23.29 -5.98 14.09
CA VAL A 573 22.07 -5.63 14.81
C VAL A 573 22.39 -4.53 15.80
N GLN A 574 21.74 -3.38 15.67
CA GLN A 574 21.99 -2.22 16.51
C GLN A 574 20.71 -1.66 17.11
N ARG A 575 20.71 -1.33 18.41
CA ARG A 575 19.60 -0.61 19.07
C ARG A 575 18.23 -1.27 18.85
N CYS A 576 18.22 -2.60 18.73
CA CYS A 576 17.01 -3.38 18.52
C CYS A 576 16.46 -3.89 19.86
N SER A 577 15.15 -4.11 19.91
CA SER A 577 14.46 -4.69 21.06
C SER A 577 13.78 -6.00 20.70
N PHE A 578 13.93 -6.99 21.59
CA PHE A 578 13.41 -8.35 21.39
C PHE A 578 12.63 -8.82 22.62
N GLY A 579 11.50 -9.49 22.42
CA GLY A 579 10.72 -10.07 23.51
C GLY A 579 9.61 -11.00 23.07
N GLY A 580 9.33 -12.04 23.86
CA GLY A 580 8.23 -12.99 23.65
C GLY A 580 8.35 -13.88 22.41
N ASN A 581 9.53 -13.96 21.78
CA ASN A 581 9.78 -14.85 20.64
C ASN A 581 9.89 -16.31 21.13
N LYS A 582 9.37 -17.28 20.37
CA LYS A 582 9.40 -18.71 20.77
C LYS A 582 10.79 -19.36 20.57
N ALA A 583 11.66 -18.73 19.79
CA ALA A 583 13.04 -19.16 19.58
C ALA A 583 14.02 -18.00 19.91
N PRO A 584 15.36 -18.21 19.83
CA PRO A 584 16.37 -17.18 20.13
C PRO A 584 16.08 -15.81 19.51
N ALA A 585 16.42 -14.74 20.25
CA ALA A 585 16.27 -13.36 19.77
C ALA A 585 17.03 -13.16 18.43
N VAL A 586 18.26 -13.67 18.37
CA VAL A 586 19.05 -13.75 17.15
C VAL A 586 19.67 -15.15 17.08
N SER A 587 19.54 -15.80 15.93
CA SER A 587 20.15 -17.10 15.65
C SER A 587 20.98 -17.04 14.37
N LEU A 588 22.21 -17.54 14.45
CA LEU A 588 23.04 -17.82 13.29
C LEU A 588 23.14 -19.34 13.15
N LYS A 589 22.90 -19.87 11.96
CA LYS A 589 23.10 -21.29 11.69
C LYS A 589 24.58 -21.65 11.90
N ASP A 590 24.84 -22.79 12.53
CA ASP A 590 26.19 -23.27 12.83
C ASP A 590 26.98 -23.57 11.55
N ASN A 591 27.62 -22.53 11.02
CA ASN A 591 28.58 -22.57 9.92
C ASN A 591 29.70 -21.59 10.26
N SER A 592 30.96 -21.97 10.05
CA SER A 592 32.14 -21.18 10.44
C SER A 592 32.27 -19.83 9.72
N LEU A 593 31.45 -19.58 8.70
CA LEU A 593 31.50 -18.39 7.86
C LEU A 593 30.44 -17.33 8.21
N SER A 594 29.42 -17.68 8.98
CA SER A 594 28.37 -16.74 9.38
C SER A 594 28.81 -15.95 10.62
N LYS A 595 28.72 -14.62 10.57
CA LYS A 595 29.15 -13.74 11.68
C LYS A 595 28.05 -12.75 12.05
N GLY A 596 27.84 -12.56 13.34
CA GLY A 596 26.88 -11.61 13.88
C GLY A 596 27.50 -10.64 14.89
N LEU A 597 27.18 -9.36 14.76
CA LEU A 597 27.51 -8.30 15.71
C LEU A 597 26.23 -7.69 16.29
N LEU A 598 26.11 -7.69 17.62
CA LEU A 598 25.02 -7.04 18.34
C LEU A 598 25.57 -5.88 19.17
N THR A 599 24.97 -4.70 19.01
CA THR A 599 25.36 -3.48 19.74
C THR A 599 24.13 -2.76 20.29
N ASP A 600 24.17 -2.34 21.56
CA ASP A 600 23.10 -1.55 22.21
C ASP A 600 21.69 -2.19 22.13
N CYS A 601 21.59 -3.52 22.08
CA CYS A 601 20.30 -4.21 21.98
C CYS A 601 19.69 -4.49 23.36
N THR A 602 18.36 -4.42 23.43
CA THR A 602 17.58 -4.78 24.62
C THR A 602 16.87 -6.11 24.42
N ILE A 603 17.14 -7.09 25.28
CA ILE A 603 16.60 -8.45 25.11
C ILE A 603 15.88 -8.86 26.38
N LEU A 604 14.57 -8.99 26.26
CA LEU A 604 13.69 -9.26 27.39
C LEU A 604 13.57 -10.78 27.64
N THR A 605 13.58 -11.62 26.61
CA THR A 605 13.45 -13.09 26.73
C THR A 605 14.21 -13.83 25.61
N GLY A 606 14.86 -14.96 25.93
CA GLY A 606 15.34 -15.96 24.95
C GLY A 606 16.87 -16.12 24.89
N PRO A 607 17.39 -17.33 24.55
CA PRO A 607 18.84 -17.57 24.41
C PRO A 607 19.42 -16.93 23.12
N PHE A 608 20.75 -16.91 22.99
CA PHE A 608 21.49 -16.61 21.75
C PHE A 608 22.20 -17.86 21.22
N SER A 609 22.58 -17.86 19.94
CA SER A 609 23.55 -18.83 19.40
C SER A 609 25.00 -18.48 19.78
N GLU A 610 25.88 -19.49 19.88
CA GLU A 610 27.26 -19.36 20.37
C GLU A 610 28.18 -18.46 19.50
N ASN A 611 27.81 -18.19 18.23
CA ASN A 611 28.62 -17.44 17.26
C ASN A 611 28.36 -15.92 17.21
N LEU A 612 27.76 -15.32 18.25
CA LEU A 612 27.49 -13.87 18.33
C LEU A 612 28.57 -13.12 19.12
N THR A 613 29.00 -11.96 18.59
CA THR A 613 29.74 -10.97 19.37
C THR A 613 28.78 -9.90 19.89
N ILE A 614 28.78 -9.66 21.21
CA ILE A 614 27.86 -8.74 21.89
C ILE A 614 28.67 -7.60 22.53
N HIS A 615 28.32 -6.35 22.20
CA HIS A 615 28.89 -5.14 22.79
C HIS A 615 27.79 -4.25 23.38
N ASP A 616 28.02 -3.71 24.57
CA ASP A 616 27.21 -2.67 25.23
C ASP A 616 25.69 -2.91 25.24
N SER A 617 25.28 -4.17 25.11
CA SER A 617 23.88 -4.60 25.08
C SER A 617 23.44 -4.95 26.49
N GLY A 618 22.32 -4.38 26.92
CA GLY A 618 21.73 -4.63 28.23
C GLY A 618 21.24 -6.07 28.32
N LEU A 619 22.08 -6.96 28.84
CA LEU A 619 21.68 -8.28 29.31
C LEU A 619 21.01 -8.11 30.68
N THR A 620 19.70 -7.93 30.70
CA THR A 620 18.91 -8.15 31.92
C THR A 620 18.85 -9.67 32.20
N ALA A 621 19.92 -10.24 32.73
CA ALA A 621 20.07 -11.67 33.08
C ALA A 621 19.06 -12.10 34.19
N PRO A 622 18.62 -13.38 34.34
CA PRO A 622 19.46 -14.59 34.42
C PRO A 622 18.99 -15.85 33.65
N MET A 623 19.90 -16.82 33.50
CA MET A 623 19.70 -18.17 32.90
C MET A 623 18.82 -19.13 33.72
N GLU A 624 18.13 -18.68 34.77
CA GLU A 624 17.24 -19.52 35.56
C GLU A 624 15.84 -18.90 35.57
N LEU A 625 15.03 -19.33 34.60
CA LEU A 625 13.65 -18.91 34.31
C LEU A 625 13.56 -17.53 33.64
N GLY A 626 13.44 -17.53 32.30
CA GLY A 626 13.12 -16.32 31.54
C GLY A 626 11.76 -15.72 31.94
N PRO A 627 11.48 -14.45 31.58
CA PRO A 627 10.29 -13.79 32.07
C PRO A 627 9.02 -14.54 31.64
N VAL A 628 8.27 -15.00 32.63
CA VAL A 628 7.00 -15.69 32.40
C VAL A 628 5.95 -14.63 32.11
N ALA A 629 5.38 -14.70 30.90
CA ALA A 629 4.28 -13.84 30.48
C ALA A 629 3.00 -14.30 31.17
N ILE A 630 2.33 -13.38 31.86
CA ILE A 630 1.11 -13.69 32.61
C ILE A 630 0.02 -12.70 32.24
N LYS A 631 -1.18 -13.24 31.96
CA LYS A 631 -2.38 -12.46 31.64
C LYS A 631 -3.22 -12.23 32.89
N VAL A 632 -3.49 -10.96 33.19
CA VAL A 632 -4.30 -10.52 34.33
C VAL A 632 -5.79 -10.69 34.00
N LEU A 633 -6.55 -11.30 34.91
CA LEU A 633 -7.98 -11.64 34.75
C LEU A 633 -8.95 -10.50 35.10
N SER A 634 -8.45 -9.41 35.69
CA SER A 634 -9.23 -8.23 36.07
C SER A 634 -8.31 -7.03 36.27
N SER A 635 -8.66 -5.86 35.72
CA SER A 635 -7.90 -4.63 35.96
C SER A 635 -7.97 -4.26 37.45
N GLU A 636 -6.82 -4.00 38.07
CA GLU A 636 -6.73 -3.67 39.50
C GLU A 636 -5.68 -2.58 39.75
N LYS A 637 -6.04 -1.62 40.62
CA LYS A 637 -5.07 -0.63 41.15
C LYS A 637 -4.40 -1.20 42.40
N VAL A 638 -3.08 -1.31 42.34
CA VAL A 638 -2.22 -1.71 43.46
C VAL A 638 -1.61 -0.45 44.07
N SER A 639 -1.83 -0.24 45.37
CA SER A 639 -1.42 0.99 46.07
C SER A 639 -0.76 0.64 47.39
N ASN A 640 0.57 0.60 47.48
CA ASN A 640 1.42 0.42 48.68
C ASN A 640 0.94 -0.61 49.74
N THR A 641 0.04 -1.51 49.35
CA THR A 641 -0.64 -2.49 50.19
C THR A 641 -0.62 -3.79 49.43
N GLU A 642 -0.25 -4.85 50.13
CA GLU A 642 -0.13 -6.18 49.53
C GLU A 642 -1.49 -6.62 48.95
N ARG A 643 -1.52 -6.88 47.64
CA ARG A 643 -2.72 -7.33 46.92
C ARG A 643 -2.48 -8.69 46.31
N ARG A 644 -3.40 -9.62 46.53
CA ARG A 644 -3.32 -10.98 45.98
C ARG A 644 -4.06 -11.04 44.65
N ILE A 645 -3.35 -11.40 43.59
CA ILE A 645 -3.89 -11.44 42.22
C ILE A 645 -3.77 -12.85 41.65
N THR A 646 -4.80 -13.28 40.92
CA THR A 646 -4.91 -14.62 40.32
C THR A 646 -4.79 -14.51 38.80
N PHE A 647 -4.05 -15.44 38.19
CA PHE A 647 -3.78 -15.45 36.76
C PHE A 647 -4.14 -16.80 36.13
N GLU A 648 -4.37 -16.83 34.81
CA GLU A 648 -4.76 -18.06 34.08
C GLU A 648 -3.57 -18.96 33.69
N ASP A 649 -3.81 -20.28 33.78
CA ASP A 649 -3.03 -21.43 33.32
C ASP A 649 -1.54 -21.53 33.74
N SER A 650 -1.23 -22.51 34.58
CA SER A 650 0.14 -22.79 35.03
C SER A 650 0.41 -24.27 35.30
N SER A 651 -0.18 -25.18 34.53
CA SER A 651 0.20 -26.59 34.64
C SER A 651 1.48 -26.85 33.84
N SER A 652 2.65 -26.65 34.50
CA SER A 652 3.97 -27.27 34.27
C SER A 652 5.20 -26.33 34.32
N GLN A 653 5.03 -25.01 34.49
CA GLN A 653 6.17 -24.08 34.60
C GLN A 653 6.59 -23.81 36.05
N GLN A 654 7.91 -23.77 36.30
CA GLN A 654 8.49 -23.23 37.53
C GLN A 654 8.43 -21.70 37.47
N PHE A 655 7.93 -21.05 38.53
CA PHE A 655 7.91 -19.60 38.67
C PHE A 655 8.99 -19.12 39.64
N PRO A 656 9.58 -17.93 39.43
CA PRO A 656 10.43 -17.28 40.43
C PRO A 656 9.67 -17.07 41.74
N LYS A 657 10.35 -17.23 42.89
CA LYS A 657 9.70 -17.13 44.21
C LYS A 657 9.30 -15.71 44.60
N ALA A 658 10.04 -14.72 44.11
CA ALA A 658 9.77 -13.30 44.28
C ALA A 658 10.46 -12.51 43.17
N GLY A 659 10.05 -11.25 42.95
CA GLY A 659 10.63 -10.42 41.89
C GLY A 659 9.82 -9.15 41.62
N TYR A 660 9.83 -8.68 40.38
CA TYR A 660 9.16 -7.50 39.85
C TYR A 660 8.30 -7.86 38.64
N LEU A 661 7.11 -7.27 38.56
CA LEU A 661 6.14 -7.41 37.50
C LEU A 661 6.29 -6.23 36.54
N LEU A 662 6.65 -6.51 35.28
CA LEU A 662 7.01 -5.53 34.26
C LEU A 662 5.95 -5.43 33.16
N ASN A 663 5.63 -4.22 32.72
CA ASN A 663 4.73 -3.97 31.58
C ASN A 663 5.52 -3.46 30.36
N PRO A 664 5.58 -4.19 29.22
CA PRO A 664 6.34 -3.77 28.04
C PRO A 664 5.73 -2.57 27.31
N THR A 665 4.46 -2.22 27.57
CA THR A 665 3.76 -1.10 26.92
C THR A 665 3.83 0.20 27.73
N GLN A 666 4.31 0.16 28.98
CA GLN A 666 4.40 1.34 29.83
C GLN A 666 5.74 1.41 30.60
N ASN A 667 6.48 2.50 30.40
CA ASN A 667 7.79 2.78 31.01
C ASN A 667 7.80 3.05 32.53
N SER A 668 6.72 2.76 33.29
CA SER A 668 6.57 3.34 34.65
C SER A 668 6.00 2.45 35.76
N THR A 669 5.63 1.20 35.50
CA THR A 669 5.06 0.34 36.55
C THR A 669 6.02 -0.79 36.94
N THR A 670 6.64 -0.62 38.11
CA THR A 670 7.44 -1.67 38.78
C THR A 670 6.70 -2.09 40.04
N LEU A 671 5.96 -3.20 39.97
CA LEU A 671 5.30 -3.81 41.14
C LEU A 671 6.14 -4.99 41.62
N SER A 672 6.50 -5.05 42.90
CA SER A 672 7.20 -6.22 43.45
C SER A 672 6.21 -7.35 43.73
N PHE A 673 6.57 -8.60 43.45
CA PHE A 673 5.73 -9.78 43.68
C PHE A 673 6.39 -10.86 44.54
N VAL A 674 5.58 -11.67 45.20
CA VAL A 674 5.96 -12.99 45.78
C VAL A 674 4.99 -14.05 45.25
N THR A 675 5.49 -15.20 44.79
CA THR A 675 4.64 -16.30 44.31
C THR A 675 4.19 -17.19 45.46
N GLU A 676 2.89 -17.50 45.49
CA GLU A 676 2.34 -18.60 46.29
C GLU A 676 2.14 -19.78 45.35
N SER A 677 2.86 -20.88 45.57
CA SER A 677 2.91 -22.04 44.67
C SER A 677 1.59 -22.85 44.65
N THR A 678 0.51 -22.25 44.16
CA THR A 678 -0.83 -22.84 44.01
C THR A 678 -1.28 -22.74 42.56
N SER A 679 -2.15 -23.65 42.11
CA SER A 679 -2.85 -23.54 40.82
C SER A 679 -4.31 -23.14 41.07
N PRO A 680 -4.82 -22.04 40.47
CA PRO A 680 -4.12 -21.08 39.61
C PRO A 680 -3.03 -20.28 40.35
N LEU A 681 -2.03 -19.80 39.62
CA LEU A 681 -0.90 -19.02 40.16
C LEU A 681 -1.42 -17.77 40.88
N LYS A 682 -0.96 -17.59 42.12
CA LYS A 682 -1.28 -16.43 42.96
C LYS A 682 -0.02 -15.63 43.22
N LEU A 683 -0.09 -14.33 42.95
CA LEU A 683 0.97 -13.38 43.26
C LEU A 683 0.51 -12.44 44.36
N LEU A 684 1.39 -12.16 45.32
CA LEU A 684 1.24 -11.09 46.29
C LEU A 684 2.02 -9.88 45.78
N LEU A 685 1.34 -8.80 45.37
CA LEU A 685 1.95 -7.61 44.78
C LEU A 685 2.05 -6.45 45.76
N SER A 686 3.14 -5.68 45.70
CA SER A 686 3.37 -4.46 46.48
C SER A 686 3.98 -3.34 45.61
N GLY A 687 3.70 -2.08 45.97
CA GLY A 687 4.11 -0.89 45.22
C GLY A 687 2.93 -0.04 44.74
N GLU A 688 3.21 0.98 43.94
CA GLU A 688 2.21 1.83 43.28
C GLU A 688 2.14 1.47 41.79
N GLY A 689 0.98 1.04 41.30
CA GLY A 689 0.82 0.65 39.91
C GLY A 689 -0.59 0.21 39.53
N GLU A 690 -0.90 0.28 38.24
CA GLU A 690 -2.17 -0.18 37.70
C GLU A 690 -1.95 -1.39 36.79
N LEU A 691 -2.67 -2.45 37.09
CA LEU A 691 -2.74 -3.64 36.25
C LEU A 691 -4.00 -3.54 35.40
N SER A 692 -3.85 -3.75 34.10
CA SER A 692 -4.92 -3.66 33.12
C SER A 692 -5.10 -5.03 32.47
N ILE A 693 -6.35 -5.45 32.34
CA ILE A 693 -6.74 -6.59 31.51
C ILE A 693 -6.18 -6.40 30.09
N GLY A 694 -5.70 -7.48 29.47
CA GLY A 694 -5.18 -7.47 28.09
C GLY A 694 -3.69 -7.10 27.97
N ASN A 695 -3.10 -6.43 28.97
CA ASN A 695 -1.66 -6.23 29.03
C ASN A 695 -0.96 -7.53 29.42
N THR A 696 0.19 -7.79 28.78
CA THR A 696 1.05 -8.91 29.13
C THR A 696 2.08 -8.44 30.13
N TYR A 697 2.09 -9.03 31.32
CA TYR A 697 3.04 -8.69 32.35
C TYR A 697 4.12 -9.76 32.47
N TYR A 698 5.35 -9.35 32.76
CA TYR A 698 6.50 -10.24 32.88
C TYR A 698 7.02 -10.29 34.31
N LEU A 699 7.29 -11.50 34.81
CA LEU A 699 7.99 -11.68 36.09
C LEU A 699 9.52 -11.61 35.89
N SER A 700 10.19 -10.75 36.65
CA SER A 700 11.65 -10.56 36.66
C SER A 700 12.21 -10.67 38.08
N GLU A 701 13.37 -11.28 38.33
CA GLU A 701 14.02 -11.25 39.65
C GLU A 701 14.78 -9.94 39.93
N SER A 702 14.92 -9.07 38.92
CA SER A 702 15.63 -7.78 39.00
C SER A 702 14.71 -6.59 38.73
N GLU A 703 14.89 -5.50 39.50
CA GLU A 703 14.16 -4.22 39.38
C GLU A 703 14.62 -3.42 38.15
N SER A 704 15.84 -3.66 37.69
CA SER A 704 16.50 -2.81 36.70
C SER A 704 16.51 -3.44 35.31
N LEU A 705 15.64 -2.96 34.41
CA LEU A 705 16.00 -2.46 33.07
C LEU A 705 14.75 -2.04 32.27
N PHE A 706 14.34 -0.79 32.48
CA PHE A 706 13.93 0.09 31.39
C PHE A 706 14.71 1.40 31.61
N PRO A 707 15.56 1.86 30.69
CA PRO A 707 15.96 3.27 30.74
C PRO A 707 14.69 4.10 30.53
N SER A 708 14.33 4.95 31.50
CA SER A 708 13.27 5.94 31.33
C SER A 708 13.60 6.82 30.13
N LEU A 709 12.62 7.13 29.27
CA LEU A 709 12.79 8.01 28.11
C LEU A 709 13.40 9.38 28.48
N ASP A 710 13.24 9.84 29.73
CA ASP A 710 13.80 11.08 30.27
C ASP A 710 15.30 11.03 30.63
N ALA A 711 15.95 9.85 30.58
CA ALA A 711 17.39 9.71 30.86
C ALA A 711 18.29 9.86 29.61
N LEU A 712 17.71 10.14 28.43
CA LEU A 712 18.42 10.25 27.16
C LEU A 712 19.02 11.63 26.78
N PRO A 713 18.97 12.73 27.56
CA PRO A 713 19.68 13.96 27.19
C PRO A 713 20.93 14.19 28.07
N ALA A 714 22.00 13.42 27.85
CA ALA A 714 23.36 13.80 28.28
C ALA A 714 24.52 13.05 27.61
N TRP A 715 24.28 12.19 26.61
CA TRP A 715 25.32 11.27 26.06
C TRP A 715 25.77 11.60 24.63
N PHE A 716 25.41 12.78 24.09
CA PHE A 716 25.87 13.29 22.79
C PHE A 716 27.36 13.75 22.77
N GLY A 717 28.23 13.17 23.60
CA GLY A 717 29.56 13.71 23.90
C GLY A 717 30.78 12.96 23.35
N ILE A 718 30.63 11.81 22.66
CA ILE A 718 31.79 11.04 22.17
C ILE A 718 31.66 10.78 20.66
N GLY A 719 31.55 11.87 19.91
CA GLY A 719 32.02 11.90 18.53
C GLY A 719 33.45 12.42 18.53
N ARG A 720 34.43 11.55 18.22
CA ARG A 720 35.67 11.84 17.48
C ARG A 720 36.67 10.69 17.65
N LEU A 721 37.03 10.05 16.54
CA LEU A 721 38.41 9.94 16.03
C LEU A 721 38.37 9.42 14.57
N PRO A 722 39.43 9.61 13.76
CA PRO A 722 39.37 10.50 12.60
C PRO A 722 39.54 9.78 11.26
N ASN A 723 39.02 10.42 10.21
CA ASN A 723 39.30 10.23 8.79
C ASN A 723 38.87 8.90 8.15
N SER A 724 37.66 8.89 7.59
CA SER A 724 37.51 8.74 6.14
C SER A 724 36.13 9.25 5.73
N ASP A 725 36.13 10.49 5.25
CA ASP A 725 35.00 11.24 4.73
C ASP A 725 34.20 10.44 3.69
N PHE A 726 32.87 10.56 3.79
CA PHE A 726 31.76 10.26 2.85
C PHE A 726 30.63 9.45 3.50
N LEU A 727 30.09 9.97 4.61
CA LEU A 727 28.80 9.58 5.18
C LEU A 727 27.90 10.81 5.39
N SER A 728 26.61 10.61 5.07
CA SER A 728 25.47 11.12 5.82
C SER A 728 25.33 12.62 6.04
N HIS A 729 25.29 13.42 4.98
CA HIS A 729 24.45 14.62 5.05
C HIS A 729 22.99 14.23 4.82
N GLN A 730 22.13 14.71 5.73
CA GLN A 730 20.67 14.54 5.84
C GLN A 730 20.19 13.36 6.72
N LEU A 731 20.66 13.34 7.96
CA LEU A 731 19.79 13.00 9.10
C LEU A 731 18.79 14.16 9.29
N ASN A 732 17.57 14.02 8.77
CA ASN A 732 16.45 14.84 9.24
C ASN A 732 15.71 14.08 10.33
N SER A 733 15.89 14.58 11.55
CA SER A 733 15.02 14.40 12.72
C SER A 733 13.55 14.34 12.30
N HIS A 734 12.97 13.15 12.26
CA HIS A 734 11.53 12.99 12.35
C HIS A 734 11.25 12.49 13.76
N SER A 735 10.42 13.23 14.50
CA SER A 735 9.82 12.78 15.75
C SER A 735 9.15 11.42 15.51
N HIS A 736 9.55 10.43 16.30
CA HIS A 736 9.02 9.06 16.25
C HIS A 736 7.56 8.95 16.76
N GLN A 737 6.83 10.06 16.92
CA GLN A 737 5.48 10.08 17.51
C GLN A 737 4.33 10.12 16.49
N ASP A 738 4.58 10.44 15.21
CA ASP A 738 3.49 10.88 14.31
C ASP A 738 3.07 9.88 13.21
N LEU A 739 3.18 8.56 13.42
CA LEU A 739 2.90 7.56 12.37
C LEU A 739 1.79 6.53 12.66
N PHE A 740 1.10 6.58 13.81
CA PHE A 740 -0.03 5.67 14.08
C PHE A 740 -1.34 6.25 13.53
N ARG A 741 -1.94 5.59 12.53
CA ARG A 741 -3.29 5.95 12.05
C ARG A 741 -4.33 5.46 13.07
N ALA A 742 -5.10 6.40 13.63
CA ALA A 742 -6.35 6.13 14.34
C ALA A 742 -7.33 5.31 13.46
N ASP A 743 -8.20 4.52 14.10
CA ASP A 743 -9.33 3.80 13.51
C ASP A 743 -8.99 2.61 12.58
N GLN A 744 -8.03 1.77 12.97
CA GLN A 744 -7.65 0.54 12.26
C GLN A 744 -7.85 -0.70 13.13
N ILE A 745 -8.19 -1.84 12.53
CA ILE A 745 -8.19 -3.10 13.25
C ILE A 745 -6.73 -3.60 13.37
N ILE A 746 -6.15 -3.48 14.55
CA ILE A 746 -4.74 -3.80 14.86
C ILE A 746 -4.55 -5.21 15.44
N GLY A 747 -5.64 -5.92 15.71
CA GLY A 747 -5.60 -7.30 16.23
C GLY A 747 -6.93 -8.02 16.08
N LEU A 748 -6.86 -9.34 15.91
CA LEU A 748 -8.02 -10.22 15.72
C LEU A 748 -7.80 -11.53 16.48
N THR A 749 -8.78 -11.96 17.27
CA THR A 749 -8.77 -13.25 17.97
C THR A 749 -10.15 -13.88 17.94
N PRO A 750 -10.31 -15.17 17.57
CA PRO A 750 -9.29 -16.06 17.04
C PRO A 750 -8.78 -15.60 15.67
N PRO A 751 -7.56 -15.99 15.28
CA PRO A 751 -7.02 -15.62 13.97
C PRO A 751 -7.87 -16.18 12.82
N LEU A 752 -7.75 -15.58 11.64
CA LEU A 752 -8.39 -16.09 10.42
C LEU A 752 -7.92 -17.53 10.11
N GLY A 753 -8.84 -18.36 9.60
CA GLY A 753 -8.59 -19.76 9.25
C GLY A 753 -9.77 -20.69 9.56
N GLU A 754 -9.48 -21.99 9.62
CA GLU A 754 -10.43 -23.00 10.10
C GLU A 754 -10.62 -22.89 11.61
N LEU A 755 -11.88 -22.89 12.03
CA LEU A 755 -12.27 -22.86 13.44
C LEU A 755 -13.27 -23.97 13.70
N THR A 756 -13.02 -24.74 14.76
CA THR A 756 -14.05 -25.60 15.34
C THR A 756 -14.88 -24.74 16.29
N PRO A 757 -16.18 -24.53 16.03
CA PRO A 757 -17.02 -23.74 16.91
C PRO A 757 -17.09 -24.32 18.32
N SER A 758 -17.30 -23.44 19.28
CA SER A 758 -17.61 -23.78 20.66
C SER A 758 -19.02 -23.29 21.03
N SER A 759 -19.53 -23.68 22.20
CA SER A 759 -20.90 -23.33 22.65
C SER A 759 -21.17 -21.82 22.70
N SER A 760 -20.12 -21.01 22.83
CA SER A 760 -20.16 -19.56 22.67
C SER A 760 -18.89 -19.13 21.94
N GLN A 761 -19.03 -18.86 20.64
CA GLN A 761 -17.90 -18.46 19.82
C GLN A 761 -17.74 -16.94 19.87
N ASN A 762 -16.53 -16.51 20.25
CA ASN A 762 -16.18 -15.10 20.42
C ASN A 762 -15.15 -14.68 19.39
N TRP A 763 -15.33 -13.48 18.86
CA TRP A 763 -14.37 -12.77 18.02
C TRP A 763 -14.08 -11.40 18.63
N SER A 764 -12.81 -11.14 18.91
CA SER A 764 -12.31 -9.89 19.45
C SER A 764 -11.52 -9.15 18.39
N PHE A 765 -11.88 -7.88 18.18
CA PHE A 765 -11.26 -6.97 17.23
C PHE A 765 -10.68 -5.78 17.97
N ALA A 766 -9.37 -5.55 17.91
CA ALA A 766 -8.72 -4.39 18.50
C ALA A 766 -8.68 -3.24 17.50
N LEU A 767 -9.18 -2.06 17.87
CA LEU A 767 -9.32 -0.84 17.07
C LEU A 767 -8.31 0.20 17.54
N SER A 768 -7.41 0.70 16.70
CA SER A 768 -6.55 1.82 17.09
C SER A 768 -7.40 3.07 17.36
N GLY A 769 -7.11 3.76 18.46
CA GLY A 769 -7.80 4.94 19.02
C GLY A 769 -8.85 5.59 18.13
N SER A 770 -10.11 5.49 18.55
CA SER A 770 -11.29 6.10 17.93
C SER A 770 -12.34 6.47 18.97
N GLU A 771 -13.09 7.55 18.74
CA GLU A 771 -14.32 7.89 19.48
C GLU A 771 -15.60 7.34 18.81
N ALA A 772 -15.51 6.69 17.63
CA ALA A 772 -16.66 6.23 16.86
C ALA A 772 -17.11 4.81 17.20
N LYS A 773 -18.44 4.61 17.27
CA LYS A 773 -19.03 3.30 17.57
C LYS A 773 -19.11 2.43 16.30
N PRO A 774 -18.41 1.29 16.24
CA PRO A 774 -18.48 0.37 15.10
C PRO A 774 -19.84 -0.34 15.04
N GLN A 775 -20.32 -0.57 13.81
CA GLN A 775 -21.50 -1.38 13.52
C GLN A 775 -21.05 -2.76 13.04
N VAL A 776 -21.70 -3.83 13.50
CA VAL A 776 -21.31 -5.20 13.14
C VAL A 776 -22.48 -5.93 12.49
N LEU A 777 -22.20 -6.61 11.38
CA LEU A 777 -23.08 -7.57 10.73
C LEU A 777 -22.36 -8.91 10.66
N ALA A 778 -22.93 -9.95 11.25
CA ALA A 778 -22.42 -11.31 11.13
C ALA A 778 -23.32 -12.14 10.22
N GLN A 779 -22.74 -13.03 9.42
CA GLN A 779 -23.44 -13.89 8.46
C GLN A 779 -22.82 -15.29 8.42
N LEU A 780 -23.65 -16.32 8.24
CA LEU A 780 -23.21 -17.68 7.90
C LEU A 780 -23.72 -18.01 6.50
N ASP A 781 -22.81 -18.32 5.57
CA ASP A 781 -23.13 -18.60 4.15
C ASP A 781 -24.05 -17.53 3.51
N GLY A 782 -23.84 -16.26 3.89
CA GLY A 782 -24.61 -15.11 3.40
C GLY A 782 -25.95 -14.87 4.13
N VAL A 783 -26.32 -15.70 5.10
CA VAL A 783 -27.52 -15.52 5.94
C VAL A 783 -27.14 -14.82 7.24
N PRO A 784 -27.76 -13.68 7.61
CA PRO A 784 -27.45 -12.98 8.85
C PRO A 784 -27.62 -13.86 10.10
N VAL A 785 -26.64 -13.78 11.00
CA VAL A 785 -26.63 -14.47 12.29
C VAL A 785 -26.65 -13.42 13.40
N GLU A 786 -27.48 -13.66 14.43
CA GLU A 786 -27.61 -12.76 15.57
C GLU A 786 -26.33 -12.82 16.42
N VAL A 787 -25.80 -11.65 16.77
CA VAL A 787 -24.57 -11.52 17.56
C VAL A 787 -24.76 -10.57 18.72
N SER A 788 -24.15 -10.92 19.85
CA SER A 788 -24.00 -10.00 20.98
C SER A 788 -22.73 -9.18 20.77
N LEU A 789 -22.84 -7.86 20.94
CA LEU A 789 -21.71 -6.93 20.78
C LEU A 789 -21.34 -6.35 22.13
N GLN A 790 -20.05 -6.35 22.43
CA GLN A 790 -19.51 -5.68 23.61
C GLN A 790 -18.28 -4.87 23.19
N VAL A 791 -18.33 -3.56 23.41
CA VAL A 791 -17.19 -2.66 23.18
C VAL A 791 -16.62 -2.30 24.55
N VAL A 792 -15.33 -2.61 24.76
CA VAL A 792 -14.57 -2.23 25.96
C VAL A 792 -13.28 -1.57 25.47
N ASP A 793 -13.14 -0.27 25.72
CA ASP A 793 -12.05 0.56 25.21
C ASP A 793 -11.90 0.42 23.68
N GLU A 794 -10.73 -0.02 23.21
CA GLU A 794 -10.39 -0.27 21.82
C GLU A 794 -10.80 -1.66 21.32
N LEU A 795 -11.39 -2.52 22.16
CA LEU A 795 -11.77 -3.89 21.79
C LEU A 795 -13.28 -4.03 21.53
N LEU A 796 -13.62 -4.37 20.28
CA LEU A 796 -14.95 -4.80 19.87
C LEU A 796 -15.02 -6.34 19.93
N ASN A 797 -15.83 -6.86 20.83
CA ASN A 797 -16.16 -8.28 20.93
C ASN A 797 -17.49 -8.57 20.24
N VAL A 798 -17.50 -9.62 19.43
CA VAL A 798 -18.66 -10.15 18.72
C VAL A 798 -18.83 -11.59 19.16
N THR A 799 -19.97 -11.91 19.75
CA THR A 799 -20.27 -13.24 20.28
C THR A 799 -21.45 -13.85 19.56
N VAL A 800 -21.30 -15.09 19.09
CA VAL A 800 -22.43 -15.94 18.69
C VAL A 800 -22.64 -16.97 19.78
N ASN A 801 -23.87 -17.04 20.31
CA ASN A 801 -24.25 -18.07 21.26
C ASN A 801 -24.83 -19.28 20.52
N ASP A 802 -24.71 -20.46 21.12
CA ASP A 802 -25.18 -21.74 20.56
C ASP A 802 -24.51 -22.09 19.21
N SER A 803 -23.24 -21.76 19.06
CA SER A 803 -22.50 -21.93 17.81
C SER A 803 -22.00 -23.36 17.52
N ASP A 804 -22.18 -24.31 18.43
CA ASP A 804 -21.68 -25.70 18.32
C ASP A 804 -22.15 -26.44 17.06
N SER A 805 -23.30 -26.05 16.50
CA SER A 805 -23.88 -26.65 15.29
C SER A 805 -23.59 -25.86 14.00
N LEU A 806 -22.85 -24.75 14.07
CA LEU A 806 -22.59 -23.92 12.90
C LEU A 806 -21.49 -24.56 12.04
N SER A 807 -21.76 -24.65 10.74
CA SER A 807 -20.79 -25.13 9.76
C SER A 807 -20.95 -24.35 8.46
N GLY A 808 -19.83 -23.96 7.84
CA GLY A 808 -19.85 -23.13 6.65
C GLY A 808 -18.99 -21.88 6.80
N PHE A 809 -19.12 -20.95 5.85
CA PHE A 809 -18.35 -19.72 5.85
C PHE A 809 -19.02 -18.68 6.74
N PHE A 810 -18.41 -18.41 7.88
CA PHE A 810 -18.88 -17.41 8.83
C PHE A 810 -18.15 -16.08 8.60
N GLU A 811 -18.88 -15.03 8.29
CA GLU A 811 -18.37 -13.71 7.95
C GLU A 811 -18.80 -12.69 9.02
N ILE A 812 -17.85 -11.89 9.52
CA ILE A 812 -18.12 -10.71 10.33
C ILE A 812 -17.70 -9.48 9.53
N ILE A 813 -18.65 -8.57 9.33
CA ILE A 813 -18.46 -7.29 8.67
C ILE A 813 -18.57 -6.18 9.72
N ILE A 814 -17.45 -5.49 9.98
CA ILE A 814 -17.37 -4.34 10.88
C ILE A 814 -17.36 -3.08 10.05
N THR A 815 -18.33 -2.21 10.28
CA THR A 815 -18.48 -0.92 9.63
C THR A 815 -18.19 0.18 10.64
N ILE A 816 -17.08 0.89 10.49
CA ILE A 816 -16.83 2.11 11.24
C ILE A 816 -17.53 3.25 10.48
N PRO A 817 -18.52 3.93 11.10
CA PRO A 817 -19.21 5.03 10.46
C PRO A 817 -18.26 6.23 10.24
N GLU A 818 -18.62 7.08 9.29
CA GLU A 818 -17.93 8.35 9.07
C GLU A 818 -17.97 9.21 10.34
N HIS A 819 -16.82 9.73 10.76
CA HIS A 819 -16.67 10.62 11.90
C HIS A 819 -15.37 11.42 11.80
N GLN A 820 -15.36 12.61 12.40
CA GLN A 820 -14.26 13.58 12.30
C GLN A 820 -13.79 13.76 10.84
N ASN A 821 -12.54 13.36 10.53
CA ASN A 821 -11.85 13.47 9.24
C ASN A 821 -11.66 12.11 8.53
N PHE A 822 -12.30 11.03 9.01
CA PHE A 822 -12.11 9.68 8.46
C PHE A 822 -13.37 9.21 7.69
N PRO A 823 -13.23 8.79 6.41
CA PRO A 823 -14.37 8.26 5.64
C PRO A 823 -14.83 6.93 6.25
N LYS A 824 -16.10 6.58 6.04
CA LYS A 824 -16.66 5.27 6.42
C LYS A 824 -15.74 4.13 5.98
N ARG A 825 -15.35 3.25 6.92
CA ARG A 825 -14.49 2.08 6.66
C ARG A 825 -15.26 0.80 6.94
N GLN A 826 -15.02 -0.22 6.13
CA GLN A 826 -15.63 -1.52 6.31
C GLN A 826 -14.53 -2.59 6.30
N PHE A 827 -14.50 -3.40 7.35
CA PHE A 827 -13.58 -4.50 7.54
C PHE A 827 -14.38 -5.80 7.49
N ARG A 828 -13.89 -6.77 6.73
CA ARG A 828 -14.57 -8.03 6.50
C ARG A 828 -13.62 -9.16 6.87
N TYR A 829 -14.13 -10.09 7.68
CA TYR A 829 -13.37 -11.21 8.19
C TYR A 829 -14.18 -12.48 8.00
N THR A 830 -13.57 -13.51 7.43
CA THR A 830 -14.25 -14.77 7.08
C THR A 830 -13.51 -15.94 7.70
N TRP A 831 -14.26 -16.84 8.34
CA TRP A 831 -13.78 -18.09 8.92
C TRP A 831 -14.49 -19.28 8.28
N ASN A 832 -13.79 -20.40 8.18
CA ASN A 832 -14.40 -21.68 7.83
C ASN A 832 -14.74 -22.44 9.12
N LEU A 833 -16.03 -22.55 9.44
CA LEU A 833 -16.49 -23.28 10.61
C LEU A 833 -16.68 -24.76 10.28
N THR A 834 -15.97 -25.62 11.00
CA THR A 834 -16.08 -27.09 10.87
C THR A 834 -16.61 -27.72 12.16
N VAL A 835 -17.70 -28.49 12.04
CA VAL A 835 -18.27 -29.21 13.19
C VAL A 835 -17.28 -30.26 13.65
N LYS A 836 -17.14 -30.40 14.97
CA LYS A 836 -16.38 -31.47 15.59
C LYS A 836 -17.08 -32.81 15.31
N GLU A 837 -16.45 -33.72 14.56
CA GLU A 837 -16.94 -35.11 14.40
C GLU A 837 -17.02 -35.86 15.73
#